data_AF-A0AB34IQ32-F1
#
_entry.id   AF-A0AB34IQ32-F1
#
_cell.length_a   1.000
_cell.length_b   1.000
_cell.length_c   1.000
_cell.angle_alpha   90.00
_cell.angle_beta   90.00
_cell.angle_gamma   90.00
#
_symmetry.space_group_name_H-M   'P 1'
#
loop_
_entity.id
_entity.type
_entity.pdbx_description
1 polymer ?
#
loop_
_entity_poly.entity_id
_entity_poly.type
_entity_poly.pdbx_seq_one_letter_code
_entity_poly.pdbx_strand_id
1 'polypeptide(L)'
;MAKKHRPKTDATPAPAISSAPVPSSTAEATASALPKPRRSFLESLLPEGGMLPWWVVLLLSVYVLLKLGLFFEGACGTLGIHAPVSRGTVSKAFRTLSTCTHPDKLINHSPWDKVRGELLFKRASAAKERLLAALRADEGEDPTFVSCDTQLDAAIYQGFLLVGAWLMETGATSILSSVFTFLFELVTFNYDLSTTISCVLLSLTALRTLQSLLYYLFATGPITTLLSIVTYSLIGPLPSFYRFLLLPPMRFYCFVKNDLLPFARGKEQKKLCAPTPSSSKAGDSLSTPAPSTNTTAEAANNTDDGEGADGHASEDEDTAPLPPMFRAAGAKSAKEEPPLTNSSTPASATSSHSGASPLRDKAPVRGVRETKGAKQPDGLAAEAAPAAHASPFGPPVGTLSLRRVIERKPLPDMRVAAAAHVQFELLLSTTKYVIPLATLVATGQAFNGLWSSMITAQVLNKIPPMRPESQHVLLLVVGALHTLLCASKSQLNEAPAGVLQLQWTWSANDVLAVANIMMLGAIAASAAHSGNEPTFCASFAAGLTLRMVAAEALPSAVTAELVRLLRRFDLEVIGVDEVSVRAGRGVGSCGGGALRSMLGAYDTSPLTLSLSSLVVKVFLLMMPALAALQWGLRSAILVRRLRRESQRQGRPKPLRSGEMLVPVLRRRLLASLVMTAAMSLMIFYFCAYELSGINGSLGNFLVAALIGCLFESLLATYELQGRLRQFTFFILFMFL
;
A
#
# COMPACT_ATOMS: atom_id res chain seq x y z
N MET A 1 -3.62 -94.75 -13.21
CA MET A 1 -3.27 -93.33 -13.03
C MET A 1 -3.78 -92.54 -14.22
N ALA A 2 -4.56 -91.49 -13.96
CA ALA A 2 -5.72 -91.09 -14.76
C ALA A 2 -5.43 -90.02 -15.84
N LYS A 3 -6.05 -90.24 -17.01
CA LYS A 3 -6.36 -89.26 -18.07
C LYS A 3 -7.12 -88.04 -17.51
N LYS A 4 -6.96 -86.86 -18.12
CA LYS A 4 -8.10 -85.96 -18.31
C LYS A 4 -7.97 -84.98 -19.49
N HIS A 5 -8.89 -85.18 -20.44
CA HIS A 5 -9.38 -84.26 -21.46
C HIS A 5 -9.84 -82.90 -20.92
N ARG A 6 -9.88 -81.87 -21.78
CA ARG A 6 -11.10 -81.07 -22.07
C ARG A 6 -10.90 -80.14 -23.30
N PRO A 7 -12.00 -79.62 -23.92
CA PRO A 7 -12.14 -79.53 -25.37
C PRO A 7 -12.42 -78.10 -25.90
N LYS A 8 -12.53 -78.01 -27.23
CA LYS A 8 -13.21 -76.94 -28.00
C LYS A 8 -14.72 -76.91 -27.70
N THR A 9 -15.30 -75.72 -27.71
CA THR A 9 -16.70 -75.49 -28.13
C THR A 9 -16.85 -74.08 -28.68
N ASP A 10 -17.46 -74.03 -29.86
CA ASP A 10 -17.95 -72.86 -30.58
C ASP A 10 -19.07 -72.14 -29.81
N ALA A 11 -19.21 -70.83 -30.03
CA ALA A 11 -20.43 -70.09 -29.72
C ALA A 11 -20.71 -69.03 -30.79
N THR A 12 -21.80 -69.29 -31.51
CA THR A 12 -22.55 -68.45 -32.45
C THR A 12 -23.01 -67.12 -31.83
N PRO A 13 -23.16 -66.03 -32.60
CA PRO A 13 -23.71 -64.77 -32.11
C PRO A 13 -25.23 -64.67 -32.34
N ALA A 14 -25.96 -64.19 -31.33
CA ALA A 14 -27.31 -63.61 -31.44
C ALA A 14 -27.65 -62.86 -30.13
N PRO A 15 -28.63 -61.94 -30.11
CA PRO A 15 -29.08 -61.00 -31.13
C PRO A 15 -29.07 -59.53 -30.62
N ALA A 16 -29.30 -58.61 -31.55
CA ALA A 16 -29.49 -57.19 -31.29
C ALA A 16 -30.66 -56.93 -30.33
N ILE A 17 -30.37 -56.31 -29.19
CA ILE A 17 -31.37 -55.72 -28.31
C ILE A 17 -31.67 -54.32 -28.82
N SER A 18 -32.85 -54.20 -29.42
CA SER A 18 -33.56 -52.96 -29.69
C SER A 18 -33.81 -52.22 -28.37
N SER A 19 -33.10 -51.10 -28.14
CA SER A 19 -33.42 -50.15 -27.09
C SER A 19 -34.43 -49.13 -27.63
N ALA A 20 -35.65 -49.22 -27.12
CA ALA A 20 -36.70 -48.23 -27.30
C ALA A 20 -36.24 -46.82 -26.87
N PRO A 21 -36.76 -45.75 -27.49
CA PRO A 21 -36.40 -44.38 -27.14
C PRO A 21 -36.94 -44.04 -25.73
N VAL A 22 -36.02 -43.67 -24.85
CA VAL A 22 -36.34 -43.03 -23.57
C VAL A 22 -36.90 -41.64 -23.89
N PRO A 23 -38.15 -41.30 -23.52
CA PRO A 23 -38.65 -39.95 -23.69
C PRO A 23 -37.87 -39.02 -22.76
N SER A 24 -37.14 -38.08 -23.36
CA SER A 24 -36.52 -36.95 -22.68
C SER A 24 -37.63 -36.08 -22.09
N SER A 25 -37.98 -36.32 -20.83
CA SER A 25 -38.75 -35.36 -20.04
C SER A 25 -37.86 -34.16 -19.73
N THR A 26 -37.81 -33.21 -20.65
CA THR A 26 -37.53 -31.81 -20.37
C THR A 26 -38.64 -31.27 -19.47
N ALA A 27 -38.64 -31.70 -18.21
CA ALA A 27 -39.27 -30.95 -17.14
C ALA A 27 -38.32 -29.79 -16.83
N GLU A 28 -38.42 -28.77 -17.68
CA GLU A 28 -37.93 -27.43 -17.41
C GLU A 28 -38.64 -26.99 -16.12
N ALA A 29 -37.97 -27.26 -14.99
CA ALA A 29 -38.36 -26.79 -13.69
C ALA A 29 -38.34 -25.27 -13.75
N THR A 30 -39.48 -24.70 -14.13
CA THR A 30 -39.89 -23.33 -13.90
C THR A 30 -39.91 -23.17 -12.38
N ALA A 31 -38.72 -23.05 -11.79
CA ALA A 31 -38.52 -22.57 -10.44
C ALA A 31 -39.16 -21.18 -10.43
N SER A 32 -40.41 -21.15 -9.96
CA SER A 32 -41.23 -19.97 -9.81
C SER A 32 -40.38 -18.91 -9.12
N ALA A 33 -39.83 -17.99 -9.94
CA ALA A 33 -38.95 -16.95 -9.47
C ALA A 33 -39.80 -16.05 -8.59
N LEU A 34 -39.75 -16.29 -7.28
CA LEU A 34 -40.40 -15.46 -6.27
C LEU A 34 -40.23 -14.00 -6.68
N PRO A 35 -41.33 -13.25 -6.89
CA PRO A 35 -41.26 -11.89 -7.37
C PRO A 35 -40.33 -11.11 -6.46
N LYS A 36 -39.22 -10.61 -7.01
CA LYS A 36 -38.27 -9.79 -6.24
C LYS A 36 -39.07 -8.67 -5.59
N PRO A 37 -38.97 -8.48 -4.26
CA PRO A 37 -39.74 -7.46 -3.58
C PRO A 37 -39.50 -6.12 -4.28
N ARG A 38 -40.60 -5.46 -4.68
CA ARG A 38 -40.58 -4.15 -5.32
C ARG A 38 -39.93 -3.19 -4.31
N ARG A 39 -38.67 -2.83 -4.55
CA ARG A 39 -37.96 -1.83 -3.74
C ARG A 39 -38.73 -0.53 -3.83
N SER A 40 -38.90 0.15 -2.71
CA SER A 40 -39.58 1.45 -2.70
C SER A 40 -38.79 2.44 -3.56
N PHE A 41 -39.47 3.43 -4.17
CA PHE A 41 -38.81 4.46 -4.98
C PHE A 41 -37.73 5.21 -4.17
N LEU A 42 -37.95 5.41 -2.86
CA LEU A 42 -36.97 5.97 -1.94
C LEU A 42 -35.73 5.08 -1.74
N GLU A 43 -35.89 3.76 -1.62
CA GLU A 43 -34.75 2.82 -1.57
C GLU A 43 -34.04 2.69 -2.92
N SER A 44 -34.70 3.04 -4.03
CA SER A 44 -34.06 3.12 -5.35
C SER A 44 -33.26 4.41 -5.54
N LEU A 45 -33.67 5.49 -4.86
CA LEU A 45 -33.05 6.82 -4.94
C LEU A 45 -31.89 6.99 -3.95
N LEU A 46 -32.04 6.44 -2.75
CA LEU A 46 -31.00 6.43 -1.73
C LEU A 46 -30.36 5.05 -1.74
N PRO A 47 -29.18 4.87 -2.37
CA PRO A 47 -28.48 3.59 -2.35
C PRO A 47 -28.32 3.15 -0.89
N GLU A 48 -28.55 1.86 -0.62
CA GLU A 48 -28.53 1.27 0.72
C GLU A 48 -27.36 1.85 1.55
N GLY A 49 -27.67 2.76 2.49
CA GLY A 49 -26.70 3.38 3.40
C GLY A 49 -26.19 4.79 3.06
N GLY A 50 -26.62 5.42 1.96
CA GLY A 50 -26.31 6.81 1.62
C GLY A 50 -24.81 7.10 1.47
N MET A 51 -23.98 6.08 1.22
CA MET A 51 -22.54 6.26 1.08
C MET A 51 -22.11 6.59 -0.34
N LEU A 52 -20.96 7.24 -0.45
CA LEU A 52 -20.28 7.43 -1.72
C LEU A 52 -19.87 6.08 -2.34
N PRO A 53 -19.93 5.92 -3.67
CA PRO A 53 -19.29 4.81 -4.35
C PRO A 53 -17.80 4.71 -3.99
N TRP A 54 -17.27 3.50 -3.87
CA TRP A 54 -15.88 3.29 -3.43
C TRP A 54 -14.84 4.02 -4.30
N TRP A 55 -15.09 4.16 -5.60
CA TRP A 55 -14.18 4.84 -6.51
C TRP A 55 -14.19 6.36 -6.28
N VAL A 56 -15.33 6.94 -5.88
CA VAL A 56 -15.40 8.35 -5.45
C VAL A 56 -14.60 8.53 -4.17
N VAL A 57 -14.76 7.60 -3.21
CA VAL A 57 -13.97 7.62 -1.97
C VAL A 57 -12.48 7.52 -2.27
N LEU A 58 -12.08 6.66 -3.21
CA LEU A 58 -10.69 6.54 -3.64
C LEU A 58 -10.18 7.84 -4.28
N LEU A 59 -10.92 8.45 -5.22
CA LEU A 59 -10.55 9.73 -5.83
C LEU A 59 -10.44 10.84 -4.79
N LEU A 60 -11.40 10.90 -3.85
CA LEU A 60 -11.36 11.85 -2.74
C LEU A 60 -10.14 11.58 -1.84
N SER A 61 -9.80 10.32 -1.59
CA SER A 61 -8.61 9.94 -0.81
C SER A 61 -7.34 10.41 -1.51
N VAL A 62 -7.21 10.18 -2.82
CA VAL A 62 -6.09 10.65 -3.64
C VAL A 62 -6.00 12.16 -3.61
N TYR A 63 -7.12 12.87 -3.81
CA TYR A 63 -7.18 14.32 -3.75
C TYR A 63 -6.75 14.85 -2.38
N VAL A 64 -7.27 14.28 -1.29
CA VAL A 64 -6.90 14.68 0.08
C VAL A 64 -5.41 14.44 0.33
N LEU A 65 -4.87 13.28 -0.07
CA LEU A 65 -3.44 12.97 0.07
C LEU A 65 -2.56 13.90 -0.77
N LEU A 66 -2.99 14.24 -2.00
CA LEU A 66 -2.26 15.16 -2.87
C LEU A 66 -2.28 16.58 -2.31
N LYS A 67 -3.44 17.06 -1.89
CA LYS A 67 -3.61 18.38 -1.26
C LYS A 67 -2.79 18.48 0.02
N LEU A 68 -2.84 17.46 0.87
CA LEU A 68 -2.00 17.40 2.07
C LEU A 68 -0.52 17.36 1.72
N GLY A 69 -0.11 16.58 0.72
CA GLY A 69 1.28 16.52 0.25
C GLY A 69 1.80 17.87 -0.22
N LEU A 70 1.05 18.55 -1.09
CA LEU A 70 1.36 19.90 -1.57
C LEU A 70 1.38 20.92 -0.42
N PHE A 71 0.50 20.75 0.55
CA PHE A 71 0.46 21.60 1.73
C PHE A 71 1.67 21.36 2.66
N PHE A 72 2.05 20.10 2.90
CA PHE A 72 3.20 19.69 3.71
C PHE A 72 4.53 20.16 3.11
N GLU A 73 4.69 20.03 1.78
CA GLU A 73 5.87 20.50 1.06
C GLU A 73 5.84 21.99 0.70
N GLY A 74 4.66 22.60 0.82
CA GLY A 74 4.45 24.01 0.54
C GLY A 74 5.29 24.90 1.46
N ALA A 75 5.65 26.09 0.94
CA ALA A 75 6.43 27.05 1.71
C ALA A 75 5.68 27.55 2.96
N CYS A 76 4.35 27.68 2.88
CA CYS A 76 3.51 28.00 4.03
C CYS A 76 3.48 26.91 5.09
N GLY A 77 3.33 25.64 4.69
CA GLY A 77 3.38 24.50 5.60
C GLY A 77 4.75 24.36 6.28
N THR A 78 5.83 24.61 5.53
CA THR A 78 7.19 24.63 6.07
C THR A 78 7.37 25.74 7.12
N LEU A 79 6.91 26.96 6.84
CA LEU A 79 7.02 28.10 7.77
C LEU A 79 5.92 28.14 8.84
N GLY A 80 4.91 27.28 8.77
CA GLY A 80 3.80 27.25 9.72
C GLY A 80 2.92 28.50 9.65
N ILE A 81 2.79 29.10 8.46
CA ILE A 81 2.01 30.33 8.23
C ILE A 81 0.65 29.96 7.65
N HIS A 82 -0.41 30.59 8.14
CA HIS A 82 -1.76 30.48 7.57
C HIS A 82 -2.01 31.68 6.63
N ALA A 83 -2.79 31.49 5.56
CA ALA A 83 -3.21 32.56 4.66
C ALA A 83 -4.17 33.56 5.33
N PRO A 84 -4.18 34.85 4.96
CA PRO A 84 -3.36 35.44 3.92
C PRO A 84 -1.93 35.78 4.38
N VAL A 85 -0.97 35.72 3.45
CA VAL A 85 0.47 35.90 3.76
C VAL A 85 0.93 37.31 3.41
N SER A 86 1.63 37.95 4.35
CA SER A 86 2.34 39.22 4.13
C SER A 86 3.85 39.05 4.31
N ARG A 87 4.65 39.96 3.73
CA ARG A 87 6.12 40.00 3.92
C ARG A 87 6.53 40.04 5.40
N GLY A 88 5.76 40.77 6.22
CA GLY A 88 5.95 40.87 7.67
C GLY A 88 5.74 39.53 8.37
N THR A 89 4.67 38.81 8.01
CA THR A 89 4.36 37.48 8.57
C THR A 89 5.44 36.46 8.19
N VAL A 90 5.90 36.45 6.93
CA VAL A 90 7.00 35.58 6.47
C VAL A 90 8.29 35.85 7.25
N SER A 91 8.65 37.13 7.40
CA SER A 91 9.85 37.52 8.13
C SER A 91 9.78 37.16 9.61
N LYS A 92 8.61 37.35 10.25
CA LYS A 92 8.38 36.98 11.65
C LYS A 92 8.47 35.47 11.86
N ALA A 93 7.78 34.69 11.02
CA ALA A 93 7.79 33.23 11.10
C ALA A 93 9.20 32.66 10.91
N PHE A 94 9.94 33.15 9.90
CA PHE A 94 11.33 32.73 9.67
C PHE A 94 12.25 33.09 10.83
N ARG A 95 12.12 34.29 11.42
CA ARG A 95 12.91 34.69 12.61
C ARG A 95 12.61 33.78 13.81
N THR A 96 11.34 33.44 14.03
CA THR A 96 10.98 32.49 15.09
C THR A 96 11.64 31.14 14.83
N LEU A 97 11.49 30.59 13.62
CA LEU A 97 12.10 29.31 13.24
C LEU A 97 13.62 29.30 13.34
N SER A 98 14.30 30.39 12.96
CA SER A 98 15.75 30.47 13.01
C SER A 98 16.30 30.40 14.43
N THR A 99 15.52 30.80 15.46
CA THR A 99 15.97 30.68 16.86
C THR A 99 16.28 29.24 17.29
N CYS A 100 15.60 28.24 16.72
CA CYS A 100 15.79 26.83 17.05
C CYS A 100 16.37 25.98 15.91
N THR A 101 16.78 26.59 14.80
CA THR A 101 17.38 25.87 13.66
C THR A 101 18.75 26.44 13.28
N HIS A 102 19.04 27.70 13.60
CA HIS A 102 20.31 28.32 13.22
C HIS A 102 21.51 27.65 13.90
N PRO A 103 22.58 27.29 13.17
CA PRO A 103 23.73 26.56 13.73
C PRO A 103 24.39 27.29 14.92
N ASP A 104 24.51 28.62 14.84
CA ASP A 104 25.07 29.44 15.93
C ASP A 104 24.25 29.40 17.23
N LYS A 105 22.95 29.13 17.17
CA LYS A 105 22.11 28.97 18.37
C LYS A 105 22.21 27.57 18.95
N LEU A 106 22.74 26.63 18.20
CA LEU A 106 22.86 25.22 18.56
C LEU A 106 24.27 24.85 19.03
N ILE A 107 25.13 25.81 19.39
CA ILE A 107 26.53 25.56 19.81
C ILE A 107 26.62 24.54 20.97
N ASN A 108 25.68 24.58 21.91
CA ASN A 108 25.63 23.68 23.07
C ASN A 108 24.86 22.38 22.82
N HIS A 109 24.33 22.16 21.61
CA HIS A 109 23.61 20.93 21.25
C HIS A 109 24.57 19.86 20.73
N SER A 110 24.08 18.63 20.64
CA SER A 110 24.85 17.52 20.09
C SER A 110 25.28 17.80 18.64
N PRO A 111 26.39 17.23 18.15
CA PRO A 111 26.83 17.41 16.76
C PRO A 111 25.72 17.05 15.75
N TRP A 112 24.94 16.02 16.05
CA TRP A 112 23.82 15.61 15.22
C TRP A 112 22.69 16.63 15.19
N ASP A 113 22.38 17.23 16.34
CA ASP A 113 21.36 18.28 16.44
C ASP A 113 21.78 19.55 15.68
N LYS A 114 23.08 19.86 15.60
CA LYS A 114 23.62 20.95 14.77
C LYS A 114 23.41 20.70 13.28
N VAL A 115 23.76 19.51 12.80
CA VAL A 115 23.55 19.11 11.38
C VAL A 115 22.06 19.12 11.04
N ARG A 116 21.22 18.55 11.91
CA ARG A 116 19.76 18.61 11.80
C ARG A 116 19.28 20.06 11.70
N GLY A 117 19.73 20.93 12.60
CA GLY A 117 19.37 22.35 12.60
C GLY A 117 19.73 23.04 11.29
N GLU A 118 20.95 22.81 10.78
CA GLU A 118 21.42 23.37 9.52
C GLU A 118 20.53 22.95 8.33
N LEU A 119 20.19 21.66 8.22
CA LEU A 119 19.31 21.16 7.17
C LEU A 119 17.90 21.78 7.24
N LEU A 120 17.33 21.86 8.45
CA LEU A 120 16.03 22.49 8.67
C LEU A 120 16.07 24.00 8.39
N PHE A 121 17.17 24.68 8.73
CA PHE A 121 17.38 26.10 8.45
C PHE A 121 17.47 26.37 6.95
N LYS A 122 18.20 25.53 6.19
CA LYS A 122 18.25 25.59 4.72
C LYS A 122 16.86 25.45 4.10
N ARG A 123 16.09 24.46 4.55
CA ARG A 123 14.70 24.25 4.09
C ARG A 123 13.80 25.45 4.41
N ALA A 124 13.88 25.99 5.63
CA ALA A 124 13.12 27.19 6.03
C ALA A 124 13.51 28.43 5.21
N SER A 125 14.80 28.57 4.88
CA SER A 125 15.32 29.69 4.07
C SER A 125 14.80 29.61 2.63
N ALA A 126 14.85 28.43 2.00
CA ALA A 126 14.29 28.20 0.69
C ALA A 126 12.77 28.48 0.64
N ALA A 127 12.02 28.06 1.66
CA ALA A 127 10.60 28.34 1.78
C ALA A 127 10.31 29.85 1.88
N LYS A 128 11.09 30.59 2.70
CA LYS A 128 11.00 32.05 2.79
C LYS A 128 11.26 32.71 1.44
N GLU A 129 12.32 32.31 0.74
CA GLU A 129 12.68 32.90 -0.55
C GLU A 129 11.58 32.67 -1.60
N ARG A 130 11.02 31.46 -1.67
CA ARG A 130 9.88 31.15 -2.56
C ARG A 130 8.66 32.03 -2.27
N LEU A 131 8.31 32.22 -1.00
CA LEU A 131 7.17 33.09 -0.64
C LEU A 131 7.43 34.56 -0.93
N LEU A 132 8.65 35.06 -0.67
CA LEU A 132 9.00 36.44 -1.01
C LEU A 132 9.05 36.66 -2.52
N ALA A 133 9.47 35.66 -3.31
CA ALA A 133 9.40 35.71 -4.76
C ALA A 133 7.95 35.75 -5.25
N ALA A 134 7.08 34.89 -4.72
CA ALA A 134 5.64 34.91 -5.03
C ALA A 134 5.00 36.26 -4.67
N LEU A 135 5.29 36.81 -3.48
CA LEU A 135 4.82 38.13 -3.05
C LEU A 135 5.35 39.29 -3.89
N ARG A 136 6.47 39.13 -4.61
CA ARG A 136 6.96 40.16 -5.56
C ARG A 136 6.28 40.02 -6.92
N ALA A 137 6.00 38.80 -7.36
CA ALA A 137 5.27 38.57 -8.60
C ALA A 137 3.84 39.10 -8.53
N ASP A 138 3.21 39.03 -7.35
CA ASP A 138 1.84 39.46 -7.08
C ASP A 138 1.70 40.99 -6.86
N GLU A 139 2.79 41.75 -6.74
CA GLU A 139 2.73 43.21 -6.52
C GLU A 139 2.12 43.98 -7.71
N GLY A 140 1.89 43.33 -8.85
CA GLY A 140 1.32 43.93 -10.07
C GLY A 140 -0.22 43.93 -10.15
N GLU A 141 -0.92 43.07 -9.41
CA GLU A 141 -2.39 42.97 -9.36
C GLU A 141 -2.83 43.05 -7.89
N ASP A 142 -3.21 44.23 -7.40
CA ASP A 142 -3.67 44.48 -6.02
C ASP A 142 -2.84 43.81 -4.88
N PRO A 143 -1.81 44.50 -4.34
CA PRO A 143 -0.65 43.92 -3.63
C PRO A 143 -0.93 43.38 -2.21
N THR A 144 -2.16 42.97 -1.89
CA THR A 144 -2.51 42.81 -0.48
C THR A 144 -2.16 41.44 0.08
N PHE A 145 -2.34 40.33 -0.64
CA PHE A 145 -2.23 39.00 0.00
C PHE A 145 -1.98 37.82 -0.97
N VAL A 146 -0.85 37.11 -0.78
CA VAL A 146 -0.66 35.79 -1.39
C VAL A 146 -1.41 34.74 -0.57
N SER A 147 -2.26 33.96 -1.25
CA SER A 147 -2.89 32.79 -0.66
C SER A 147 -1.90 31.64 -0.53
N CYS A 148 -1.86 30.96 0.63
CA CYS A 148 -1.14 29.70 0.82
C CYS A 148 -1.83 28.51 0.13
N ASP A 149 -2.82 28.76 -0.72
CA ASP A 149 -3.49 27.69 -1.41
C ASP A 149 -2.51 26.96 -2.35
N THR A 150 -2.64 25.64 -2.37
CA THR A 150 -1.75 24.71 -3.09
C THR A 150 -1.81 24.85 -4.61
N GLN A 151 -2.58 25.82 -5.12
CA GLN A 151 -2.99 26.00 -6.52
C GLN A 151 -3.61 24.76 -7.16
N LEU A 152 -3.74 23.64 -6.42
CA LEU A 152 -4.27 22.39 -6.93
C LEU A 152 -5.73 22.55 -7.35
N ASP A 153 -6.54 23.25 -6.55
CA ASP A 153 -7.95 23.47 -6.86
C ASP A 153 -8.10 24.33 -8.11
N ALA A 154 -7.27 25.38 -8.25
CA ALA A 154 -7.21 26.19 -9.45
C ALA A 154 -6.72 25.39 -10.66
N ALA A 155 -5.69 24.55 -10.52
CA ALA A 155 -5.15 23.72 -11.59
C ALA A 155 -6.14 22.63 -12.03
N ILE A 156 -6.86 22.02 -11.10
CA ILE A 156 -7.94 21.07 -11.40
C ILE A 156 -9.06 21.79 -12.14
N TYR A 157 -9.49 22.95 -11.65
CA TYR A 157 -10.55 23.75 -12.27
C TYR A 157 -10.15 24.23 -13.68
N GLN A 158 -8.94 24.78 -13.84
CA GLN A 158 -8.37 25.17 -15.14
C GLN A 158 -8.21 23.97 -16.06
N GLY A 159 -7.80 22.82 -15.55
CA GLY A 159 -7.74 21.57 -16.32
C GLY A 159 -9.12 21.15 -16.83
N PHE A 160 -10.16 21.24 -16.00
CA PHE A 160 -11.54 20.99 -16.44
C PHE A 160 -12.02 22.00 -17.48
N LEU A 161 -11.74 23.29 -17.27
CA LEU A 161 -12.06 24.32 -18.25
C LEU A 161 -11.31 24.11 -19.56
N LEU A 162 -10.04 23.73 -19.52
CA LEU A 162 -9.22 23.46 -20.69
C LEU A 162 -9.74 22.22 -21.44
N VAL A 163 -10.07 21.14 -20.72
CA VAL A 163 -10.68 19.95 -21.34
C VAL A 163 -12.05 20.30 -21.93
N GLY A 164 -12.86 21.09 -21.26
CA GLY A 164 -14.16 21.55 -21.75
C GLY A 164 -14.02 22.45 -22.99
N ALA A 165 -13.13 23.43 -22.94
CA ALA A 165 -12.81 24.32 -24.06
C ALA A 165 -12.25 23.52 -25.23
N TRP A 166 -11.31 22.61 -24.99
CA TRP A 166 -10.77 21.70 -26.00
C TRP A 166 -11.88 20.85 -26.63
N LEU A 167 -12.78 20.25 -25.84
CA LEU A 167 -13.91 19.48 -26.38
C LEU A 167 -14.86 20.34 -27.24
N MET A 168 -15.10 21.59 -26.83
CA MET A 168 -15.98 22.52 -27.55
C MET A 168 -15.33 23.07 -28.83
N GLU A 169 -14.06 23.45 -28.77
CA GLU A 169 -13.29 24.07 -29.85
C GLU A 169 -12.86 23.06 -30.91
N THR A 170 -12.39 21.88 -30.49
CA THR A 170 -11.98 20.81 -31.40
C THR A 170 -13.19 20.31 -32.20
N GLY A 171 -14.39 20.34 -31.63
CA GLY A 171 -15.60 19.85 -32.28
C GLY A 171 -15.54 18.35 -32.57
N ALA A 172 -16.68 17.76 -32.91
CA ALA A 172 -16.75 16.31 -33.16
C ALA A 172 -15.84 15.87 -34.32
N THR A 173 -15.65 16.72 -35.34
CA THR A 173 -14.87 16.42 -36.53
C THR A 173 -13.37 16.37 -36.28
N SER A 174 -12.79 17.30 -35.50
CA SER A 174 -11.35 17.26 -35.19
C SER A 174 -11.02 16.19 -34.15
N ILE A 175 -11.96 15.86 -33.23
CA ILE A 175 -11.80 14.68 -32.37
C ILE A 175 -11.76 13.42 -33.23
N LEU A 176 -12.68 13.27 -34.21
CA LEU A 176 -12.67 12.14 -35.14
C LEU A 176 -11.37 12.09 -35.96
N SER A 177 -10.89 13.24 -36.42
CA SER A 177 -9.63 13.37 -37.16
C SER A 177 -8.42 13.01 -36.30
N SER A 178 -8.37 13.43 -35.04
CA SER A 178 -7.31 13.10 -34.09
C SER A 178 -7.31 11.62 -33.75
N VAL A 179 -8.49 11.03 -33.52
CA VAL A 179 -8.65 9.59 -33.33
C VAL A 179 -8.23 8.83 -34.58
N PHE A 180 -8.61 9.30 -35.77
CA PHE A 180 -8.21 8.69 -37.03
C PHE A 180 -6.70 8.78 -37.25
N THR A 181 -6.09 9.93 -36.99
CA THR A 181 -4.64 10.14 -37.09
C THR A 181 -3.90 9.25 -36.11
N PHE A 182 -4.35 9.20 -34.86
CA PHE A 182 -3.81 8.28 -33.86
C PHE A 182 -3.93 6.83 -34.30
N LEU A 183 -5.10 6.38 -34.78
CA LEU A 183 -5.29 5.02 -35.30
C LEU A 183 -4.45 4.76 -36.54
N PHE A 184 -4.28 5.75 -37.42
CA PHE A 184 -3.44 5.64 -38.60
C PHE A 184 -1.98 5.47 -38.20
N GLU A 185 -1.45 6.32 -37.32
CA GLU A 185 -0.09 6.21 -36.78
C GLU A 185 0.15 4.90 -36.01
N LEU A 186 -0.88 4.42 -35.31
CA LEU A 186 -0.87 3.13 -34.62
C LEU A 186 -0.78 1.97 -35.63
N VAL A 187 -1.56 2.01 -36.71
CA VAL A 187 -1.60 0.97 -37.75
C VAL A 187 -0.36 1.02 -38.65
N THR A 188 0.20 2.20 -38.90
CA THR A 188 1.44 2.37 -39.68
C THR A 188 2.70 2.11 -38.86
N PHE A 189 2.58 1.81 -37.56
CA PHE A 189 3.71 1.63 -36.63
C PHE A 189 4.65 2.85 -36.60
N ASN A 190 4.10 4.05 -36.77
CA ASN A 190 4.87 5.29 -36.60
C ASN A 190 5.36 5.43 -35.15
N TYR A 191 4.58 4.91 -34.20
CA TYR A 191 5.06 4.62 -32.87
C TYR A 191 5.83 3.30 -32.91
N ASP A 192 7.04 3.27 -32.33
CA ASP A 192 7.82 2.03 -32.17
C ASP A 192 6.92 0.82 -31.84
N LEU A 193 7.23 -0.36 -32.37
CA LEU A 193 6.39 -1.56 -32.23
C LEU A 193 5.91 -1.80 -30.79
N SER A 194 6.77 -1.53 -29.81
CA SER A 194 6.44 -1.53 -28.39
C SER A 194 5.30 -0.60 -28.02
N THR A 195 5.46 0.68 -28.34
CA THR A 195 4.53 1.75 -28.03
C THR A 195 3.20 1.49 -28.73
N THR A 196 3.25 1.02 -29.98
CA THR A 196 2.06 0.60 -30.72
C THR A 196 1.29 -0.51 -30.00
N ILE A 197 1.94 -1.61 -29.60
CA ILE A 197 1.28 -2.70 -28.85
C ILE A 197 0.67 -2.18 -27.54
N SER A 198 1.40 -1.31 -26.84
CA SER A 198 0.97 -0.71 -25.58
C SER A 198 -0.28 0.14 -25.75
N CYS A 199 -0.26 1.03 -26.76
CA CYS A 199 -1.36 1.89 -27.13
C CYS A 199 -2.58 1.06 -27.56
N VAL A 200 -2.41 -0.01 -28.35
CA VAL A 200 -3.49 -0.93 -28.73
C VAL A 200 -4.14 -1.56 -27.49
N LEU A 201 -3.33 -2.12 -26.58
CA LEU A 201 -3.84 -2.76 -25.36
C LEU A 201 -4.56 -1.76 -24.44
N LEU A 202 -4.03 -0.54 -24.34
CA LEU A 202 -4.61 0.55 -23.56
C LEU A 202 -5.93 1.03 -24.19
N SER A 203 -5.97 1.23 -25.51
CA SER A 203 -7.18 1.59 -26.25
C SER A 203 -8.25 0.52 -26.16
N LEU A 204 -7.92 -0.77 -26.28
CA LEU A 204 -8.87 -1.86 -26.11
C LEU A 204 -9.46 -1.91 -24.69
N THR A 205 -8.62 -1.65 -23.69
CA THR A 205 -9.06 -1.57 -22.30
C THR A 205 -9.99 -0.37 -22.09
N ALA A 206 -9.59 0.80 -22.59
CA ALA A 206 -10.36 2.04 -22.53
C ALA A 206 -11.72 1.92 -23.24
N LEU A 207 -11.77 1.30 -24.42
CA LEU A 207 -13.00 1.05 -25.17
C LEU A 207 -13.94 0.10 -24.43
N ARG A 208 -13.42 -1.00 -23.88
CA ARG A 208 -14.23 -1.92 -23.06
C ARG A 208 -14.81 -1.24 -21.84
N THR A 209 -14.04 -0.35 -21.20
CA THR A 209 -14.49 0.38 -20.02
C THR A 209 -15.49 1.48 -20.37
N LEU A 210 -15.28 2.17 -21.50
CA LEU A 210 -16.23 3.16 -22.01
C LEU A 210 -17.55 2.49 -22.39
N GLN A 211 -17.51 1.36 -23.09
CA GLN A 211 -18.69 0.57 -23.41
C GLN A 211 -19.44 0.15 -22.13
N SER A 212 -18.70 -0.30 -21.12
CA SER A 212 -19.24 -0.62 -19.80
C SER A 212 -19.94 0.61 -19.20
N LEU A 213 -19.24 1.74 -19.09
CA LEU A 213 -19.78 2.97 -18.53
C LEU A 213 -21.04 3.45 -19.27
N LEU A 214 -21.02 3.44 -20.60
CA LEU A 214 -22.18 3.79 -21.42
C LEU A 214 -23.34 2.86 -21.14
N TYR A 215 -23.12 1.54 -21.08
CA TYR A 215 -24.14 0.57 -20.72
C TYR A 215 -24.74 0.85 -19.33
N TYR A 216 -23.91 1.21 -18.35
CA TYR A 216 -24.38 1.62 -17.03
C TYR A 216 -25.24 2.89 -17.09
N LEU A 217 -24.77 3.94 -17.76
CA LEU A 217 -25.48 5.21 -17.91
C LEU A 217 -26.83 5.04 -18.64
N PHE A 218 -26.86 4.18 -19.66
CA PHE A 218 -28.10 3.83 -20.37
C PHE A 218 -29.05 3.01 -19.48
N ALA A 219 -28.52 2.10 -18.66
CA ALA A 219 -29.33 1.28 -17.77
C ALA A 219 -29.91 2.08 -16.59
N THR A 220 -29.17 3.04 -16.04
CA THR A 220 -29.67 3.92 -14.97
C THR A 220 -30.61 4.99 -15.51
N GLY A 221 -30.28 5.59 -16.66
CA GLY A 221 -30.96 6.75 -17.25
C GLY A 221 -30.32 8.07 -16.82
N PRO A 222 -30.45 9.15 -17.63
CA PRO A 222 -29.74 10.41 -17.39
C PRO A 222 -30.26 11.16 -16.16
N ILE A 223 -31.57 11.15 -15.91
CA ILE A 223 -32.20 11.85 -14.78
C ILE A 223 -31.80 11.22 -13.44
N THR A 224 -31.86 9.89 -13.35
CA THR A 224 -31.46 9.16 -12.14
C THR A 224 -29.96 9.33 -11.89
N THR A 225 -29.15 9.41 -12.95
CA THR A 225 -27.71 9.68 -12.87
C THR A 225 -27.45 11.08 -12.33
N LEU A 226 -28.12 12.11 -12.85
CA LEU A 226 -28.02 13.49 -12.35
C LEU A 226 -28.44 13.59 -10.88
N LEU A 227 -29.59 12.99 -10.55
CA LEU A 227 -30.10 12.98 -9.17
C LEU A 227 -29.16 12.21 -8.23
N SER A 228 -28.56 11.11 -8.71
CA SER A 228 -27.54 10.37 -7.99
C SER A 228 -26.29 11.21 -7.78
N ILE A 229 -25.82 11.95 -8.78
CA ILE A 229 -24.67 12.86 -8.66
C ILE A 229 -24.94 13.92 -7.59
N VAL A 230 -26.10 14.59 -7.63
CA VAL A 230 -26.48 15.59 -6.61
C VAL A 230 -26.54 14.96 -5.23
N THR A 231 -27.21 13.81 -5.09
CA THR A 231 -27.35 13.07 -3.83
C THR A 231 -25.99 12.63 -3.28
N TYR A 232 -25.12 12.09 -4.12
CA TYR A 232 -23.77 11.68 -3.75
C TYR A 232 -22.90 12.88 -3.39
N SER A 233 -23.07 14.03 -4.04
CA SER A 233 -22.24 15.21 -3.78
C SER A 233 -22.62 15.91 -2.47
N LEU A 234 -23.91 15.94 -2.13
CA LEU A 234 -24.42 16.64 -0.94
C LEU A 234 -24.53 15.74 0.29
N ILE A 235 -25.12 14.54 0.15
CA ILE A 235 -25.43 13.65 1.27
C ILE A 235 -24.33 12.60 1.45
N GLY A 236 -23.80 12.07 0.35
CA GLY A 236 -22.80 11.00 0.33
C GLY A 236 -21.56 11.21 1.23
N PRO A 237 -20.98 12.42 1.33
CA PRO A 237 -19.76 12.62 2.09
C PRO A 237 -19.98 12.46 3.60
N LEU A 238 -21.18 12.80 4.12
CA LEU A 238 -21.46 12.79 5.55
C LEU A 238 -21.36 11.38 6.17
N PRO A 239 -22.05 10.32 5.66
CA PRO A 239 -21.87 8.97 6.17
C PRO A 239 -20.45 8.44 5.98
N SER A 240 -19.80 8.79 4.87
CA SER A 240 -18.44 8.36 4.56
C SER A 240 -17.43 8.95 5.55
N PHE A 241 -17.58 10.23 5.88
CA PHE A 241 -16.79 10.94 6.88
C PHE A 241 -17.03 10.42 8.31
N TYR A 242 -18.29 10.19 8.67
CA TYR A 242 -18.64 9.56 9.96
C TYR A 242 -17.99 8.19 10.12
N ARG A 243 -18.02 7.35 9.07
CA ARG A 243 -17.32 6.06 9.07
C ARG A 243 -15.81 6.23 9.11
N PHE A 244 -15.24 7.19 8.38
CA PHE A 244 -13.80 7.48 8.44
C PHE A 244 -13.31 7.74 9.87
N LEU A 245 -14.08 8.51 10.65
CA LEU A 245 -13.75 8.80 12.05
C LEU A 245 -13.98 7.60 13.00
N LEU A 246 -15.06 6.84 12.81
CA LEU A 246 -15.44 5.77 13.74
C LEU A 246 -14.85 4.39 13.42
N LEU A 247 -14.42 4.13 12.20
CA LEU A 247 -13.92 2.81 11.82
C LEU A 247 -12.66 2.40 12.61
N PRO A 248 -11.65 3.27 12.81
CA PRO A 248 -10.47 2.91 13.62
C PRO A 248 -10.82 2.44 15.05
N PRO A 249 -11.58 3.18 15.89
CA PRO A 249 -11.95 2.70 17.22
C PRO A 249 -12.84 1.45 17.17
N MET A 250 -13.77 1.36 16.22
CA MET A 250 -14.64 0.20 16.08
C MET A 250 -13.87 -1.08 15.73
N ARG A 251 -12.88 -0.99 14.83
CA ARG A 251 -12.02 -2.13 14.48
C ARG A 251 -11.16 -2.57 15.66
N PHE A 252 -10.62 -1.60 16.41
CA PHE A 252 -9.87 -1.87 17.63
C PHE A 252 -10.72 -2.61 18.65
N TYR A 253 -11.95 -2.12 18.92
CA TYR A 253 -12.91 -2.79 19.79
C TYR A 253 -13.24 -4.21 19.32
N CYS A 254 -13.50 -4.40 18.02
CA CYS A 254 -13.80 -5.71 17.45
C CYS A 254 -12.63 -6.68 17.59
N PHE A 255 -11.39 -6.22 17.39
CA PHE A 255 -10.20 -7.03 17.59
C PHE A 255 -10.05 -7.46 19.06
N VAL A 256 -10.22 -6.52 20.00
CA VAL A 256 -10.17 -6.83 21.43
C VAL A 256 -11.22 -7.89 21.79
N LYS A 257 -12.46 -7.71 21.33
CA LYS A 257 -13.58 -8.61 21.62
C LYS A 257 -13.46 -9.99 20.97
N ASN A 258 -13.10 -10.04 19.69
CA ASN A 258 -13.19 -11.27 18.88
C ASN A 258 -11.89 -12.06 18.82
N ASP A 259 -10.73 -11.41 19.00
CA ASP A 259 -9.42 -12.04 18.84
C ASP A 259 -8.63 -12.05 20.15
N LEU A 260 -8.42 -10.89 20.78
CA LEU A 260 -7.56 -10.77 21.95
C LEU A 260 -8.15 -11.42 23.21
N LEU A 261 -9.39 -11.12 23.57
CA LEU A 261 -10.06 -11.68 24.76
C LEU A 261 -10.22 -13.21 24.68
N PRO A 262 -10.64 -13.82 23.55
CA PRO A 262 -10.67 -15.27 23.42
C PRO A 262 -9.29 -15.92 23.56
N PHE A 263 -8.24 -15.30 23.02
CA PHE A 263 -6.86 -15.78 23.16
C PHE A 263 -6.36 -15.72 24.61
N ALA A 264 -6.68 -14.64 25.33
CA ALA A 264 -6.33 -14.43 26.73
C ALA A 264 -7.06 -15.44 27.65
N ARG A 265 -8.33 -15.74 27.37
CA ARG A 265 -9.14 -16.74 28.10
C ARG A 265 -8.75 -18.19 27.81
N GLY A 266 -7.72 -18.44 26.99
CA GLY A 266 -7.32 -19.78 26.60
C GLY A 266 -8.38 -20.54 25.78
N LYS A 267 -9.43 -19.87 25.29
CA LYS A 267 -10.41 -20.47 24.39
C LYS A 267 -9.73 -20.70 23.06
N GLU A 268 -9.16 -21.89 22.90
CA GLU A 268 -8.55 -22.28 21.64
C GLU A 268 -9.56 -22.07 20.52
N GLN A 269 -9.21 -21.23 19.55
CA GLN A 269 -9.92 -21.15 18.29
C GLN A 269 -9.71 -22.48 17.54
N LYS A 270 -10.40 -23.55 17.97
CA LYS A 270 -10.47 -24.84 17.26
C LYS A 270 -10.88 -24.65 15.79
N LYS A 271 -11.57 -23.54 15.48
CA LYS A 271 -12.00 -23.16 14.13
C LYS A 271 -10.94 -22.48 13.24
N LEU A 272 -9.92 -21.81 13.78
CA LEU A 272 -8.93 -21.11 12.92
C LEU A 272 -7.81 -22.05 12.43
N CYS A 273 -7.66 -23.22 13.05
CA CYS A 273 -6.54 -24.14 12.81
C CYS A 273 -6.95 -25.51 12.26
N ALA A 274 -8.24 -25.81 12.13
CA ALA A 274 -8.66 -26.98 11.38
C ALA A 274 -8.44 -26.69 9.90
N PRO A 275 -7.50 -27.36 9.20
CA PRO A 275 -7.54 -27.35 7.74
C PRO A 275 -8.93 -27.85 7.36
N THR A 276 -9.71 -27.04 6.66
CA THR A 276 -11.01 -27.45 6.14
C THR A 276 -10.75 -28.74 5.36
N PRO A 277 -11.32 -29.90 5.76
CA PRO A 277 -11.26 -31.06 4.90
C PRO A 277 -12.01 -30.64 3.64
N SER A 278 -11.29 -30.47 2.53
CA SER A 278 -11.90 -30.30 1.22
C SER A 278 -12.76 -31.54 1.02
N SER A 279 -14.06 -31.39 1.21
CA SER A 279 -15.06 -32.43 0.99
C SER A 279 -15.14 -32.70 -0.50
N SER A 280 -14.14 -33.42 -1.03
CA SER A 280 -14.17 -34.05 -2.35
C SER A 280 -14.81 -35.44 -2.29
N LYS A 281 -15.62 -35.72 -1.26
CA LYS A 281 -16.50 -36.89 -1.18
C LYS A 281 -17.95 -36.43 -1.22
N ALA A 282 -18.35 -35.80 -2.32
CA ALA A 282 -19.75 -35.69 -2.71
C ALA A 282 -19.97 -36.70 -3.85
N GLY A 283 -20.20 -37.94 -3.45
CA GLY A 283 -20.39 -39.10 -4.32
C GLY A 283 -20.33 -40.34 -3.43
N ASP A 284 -21.46 -41.02 -3.31
CA ASP A 284 -21.69 -42.27 -2.56
C ASP A 284 -21.96 -42.14 -1.05
N SER A 285 -23.21 -41.85 -0.70
CA SER A 285 -24.07 -42.81 0.03
C SER A 285 -25.39 -42.15 0.44
N LEU A 286 -26.46 -42.55 -0.24
CA LEU A 286 -27.85 -42.24 0.11
C LEU A 286 -28.32 -43.25 1.18
N SER A 287 -28.58 -42.80 2.40
CA SER A 287 -29.40 -43.56 3.35
C SER A 287 -30.09 -42.65 4.37
N THR A 288 -31.40 -42.48 4.15
CA THR A 288 -32.55 -42.36 5.06
C THR A 288 -32.33 -41.95 6.53
N PRO A 289 -33.04 -40.92 7.04
CA PRO A 289 -33.23 -40.71 8.47
C PRO A 289 -34.65 -41.10 8.95
N ALA A 290 -34.72 -41.66 10.16
CA ALA A 290 -35.94 -41.78 10.96
C ALA A 290 -35.68 -41.22 12.39
N PRO A 291 -36.72 -40.80 13.14
CA PRO A 291 -36.59 -39.78 14.20
C PRO A 291 -36.85 -40.29 15.63
N SER A 292 -36.33 -39.56 16.63
CA SER A 292 -36.78 -39.58 18.04
C SER A 292 -36.17 -38.37 18.79
N THR A 293 -36.93 -37.31 19.11
CA THR A 293 -37.74 -37.03 20.33
C THR A 293 -36.97 -36.57 21.58
N ASN A 294 -37.51 -35.48 22.13
CA ASN A 294 -37.12 -34.61 23.25
C ASN A 294 -37.08 -35.26 24.65
N THR A 295 -36.38 -34.62 25.60
CA THR A 295 -36.87 -34.10 26.93
C THR A 295 -35.71 -33.44 27.72
N THR A 296 -35.78 -32.13 28.09
CA THR A 296 -36.07 -31.50 29.43
C THR A 296 -35.10 -31.88 30.57
N ALA A 297 -34.72 -31.08 31.59
CA ALA A 297 -34.96 -29.71 32.07
C ALA A 297 -33.96 -29.42 33.24
N GLU A 298 -33.86 -28.14 33.65
CA GLU A 298 -33.66 -27.61 35.03
C GLU A 298 -32.53 -28.12 35.98
N ALA A 299 -31.74 -27.18 36.54
CA ALA A 299 -31.92 -26.67 37.91
C ALA A 299 -30.66 -25.96 38.46
N ALA A 300 -30.90 -25.04 39.40
CA ALA A 300 -30.02 -24.01 39.96
C ALA A 300 -29.26 -24.41 41.25
N ASN A 301 -28.62 -23.39 41.87
CA ASN A 301 -28.04 -23.26 43.22
C ASN A 301 -26.62 -23.83 43.39
N ASN A 302 -25.69 -23.26 44.18
CA ASN A 302 -25.55 -22.04 45.01
C ASN A 302 -24.15 -22.15 45.70
N THR A 303 -23.58 -21.02 46.17
CA THR A 303 -22.70 -20.87 47.38
C THR A 303 -21.38 -21.69 47.43
N ASP A 304 -20.27 -21.30 48.06
CA ASP A 304 -19.88 -20.16 48.89
C ASP A 304 -18.34 -20.16 49.00
N ASP A 305 -17.81 -19.06 49.55
CA ASP A 305 -16.63 -18.92 50.41
C ASP A 305 -15.21 -19.27 49.96
N GLY A 306 -14.32 -18.31 50.23
CA GLY A 306 -12.86 -18.49 50.17
C GLY A 306 -12.06 -17.22 50.38
N GLU A 307 -12.37 -16.47 51.43
CA GLU A 307 -11.53 -15.41 52.02
C GLU A 307 -10.20 -16.01 52.50
N GLY A 308 -9.09 -15.31 52.28
CA GLY A 308 -7.76 -15.75 52.71
C GLY A 308 -6.72 -14.66 52.50
N ALA A 309 -6.35 -14.02 53.62
CA ALA A 309 -5.62 -12.78 53.73
C ALA A 309 -4.08 -12.92 53.73
N ASP A 310 -3.46 -11.75 53.53
CA ASP A 310 -2.22 -11.23 54.12
C ASP A 310 -0.82 -11.81 53.82
N GLY A 311 0.10 -10.86 53.60
CA GLY A 311 1.54 -11.07 53.65
C GLY A 311 2.36 -9.87 53.16
N HIS A 312 2.67 -8.93 54.08
CA HIS A 312 3.75 -7.92 54.07
C HIS A 312 5.11 -8.46 53.53
N ALA A 313 6.14 -7.70 53.14
CA ALA A 313 6.71 -6.40 53.55
C ALA A 313 7.73 -5.93 52.46
N SER A 314 7.96 -4.63 52.21
CA SER A 314 9.15 -3.81 52.59
C SER A 314 10.50 -4.32 51.97
N GLU A 315 11.47 -3.56 51.46
CA GLU A 315 12.06 -2.24 51.76
C GLU A 315 12.87 -1.72 50.54
N ASP A 316 13.02 -0.38 50.48
CA ASP A 316 14.24 0.45 50.29
C ASP A 316 15.22 0.17 49.14
N GLU A 317 15.44 1.15 48.23
CA GLU A 317 16.40 2.27 48.33
C GLU A 317 17.81 1.84 47.89
N ASP A 318 18.31 2.36 46.77
CA ASP A 318 19.55 3.13 46.82
C ASP A 318 19.98 3.74 45.48
N THR A 319 20.55 4.92 45.64
CA THR A 319 21.01 5.87 44.64
C THR A 319 22.55 5.85 44.59
N ALA A 320 23.12 6.44 43.52
CA ALA A 320 24.50 6.96 43.39
C ALA A 320 25.52 6.09 42.62
N PRO A 321 26.72 6.62 42.28
CA PRO A 321 26.94 7.76 41.38
C PRO A 321 28.04 7.51 40.32
N LEU A 322 28.24 8.53 39.47
CA LEU A 322 29.31 8.73 38.47
C LEU A 322 30.75 8.46 38.95
N PRO A 323 31.69 8.31 38.00
CA PRO A 323 33.00 8.96 38.13
C PRO A 323 33.36 9.91 36.96
N PRO A 324 34.26 10.88 37.17
CA PRO A 324 34.61 11.94 36.22
C PRO A 324 35.98 11.74 35.55
N MET A 325 36.29 12.70 34.65
CA MET A 325 37.60 13.09 34.11
C MET A 325 38.11 12.40 32.84
N PHE A 326 38.18 13.16 31.74
CA PHE A 326 39.47 13.52 31.12
C PHE A 326 39.36 14.87 30.39
N ARG A 327 40.37 15.72 30.59
CA ARG A 327 40.51 17.09 30.11
C ARG A 327 41.76 17.15 29.22
N ALA A 328 41.62 17.62 27.98
CA ALA A 328 42.69 18.15 27.12
C ALA A 328 41.99 18.98 26.02
N ALA A 329 42.06 20.33 25.98
CA ALA A 329 43.18 21.14 25.46
C ALA A 329 43.75 20.53 24.16
N GLY A 330 43.67 21.10 22.96
CA GLY A 330 43.30 22.42 22.45
C GLY A 330 44.16 22.62 21.20
N ALA A 331 43.60 23.04 20.06
CA ALA A 331 44.40 23.59 18.94
C ALA A 331 43.51 24.34 17.94
N LYS A 332 43.97 25.56 17.62
CA LYS A 332 43.47 26.50 16.62
C LYS A 332 43.98 26.13 15.23
N SER A 333 43.21 26.40 14.17
CA SER A 333 43.61 27.12 12.94
C SER A 333 42.49 27.02 11.89
N ALA A 334 41.93 28.15 11.43
CA ALA A 334 42.28 28.84 10.16
C ALA A 334 41.74 28.07 8.93
N LYS A 335 40.64 28.52 8.29
CA LYS A 335 40.54 29.63 7.33
C LYS A 335 41.23 29.30 6.01
N GLU A 336 40.47 28.88 5.00
CA GLU A 336 40.72 29.18 3.58
C GLU A 336 39.51 28.77 2.70
N GLU A 337 38.74 29.78 2.28
CA GLU A 337 38.14 29.87 0.93
C GLU A 337 39.29 30.25 -0.04
N PRO A 338 39.27 29.88 -1.34
CA PRO A 338 38.56 30.69 -2.34
C PRO A 338 38.15 29.88 -3.63
N PRO A 339 37.95 30.47 -4.83
CA PRO A 339 36.63 30.83 -5.34
C PRO A 339 36.31 30.27 -6.76
N LEU A 340 35.09 30.58 -7.20
CA LEU A 340 34.58 30.53 -8.58
C LEU A 340 35.55 31.14 -9.61
N THR A 341 35.70 30.48 -10.77
CA THR A 341 35.85 31.16 -12.07
C THR A 341 35.28 30.33 -13.22
N ASN A 342 34.83 31.09 -14.22
CA ASN A 342 34.05 30.73 -15.39
C ASN A 342 34.83 29.96 -16.48
N SER A 343 34.02 29.39 -17.38
CA SER A 343 34.14 29.45 -18.86
C SER A 343 34.62 28.23 -19.62
N SER A 344 33.90 28.03 -20.73
CA SER A 344 34.34 27.58 -22.05
C SER A 344 33.97 26.14 -22.46
N THR A 345 32.93 26.07 -23.28
CA THR A 345 32.78 25.17 -24.43
C THR A 345 34.06 25.21 -25.28
N PRO A 346 34.43 24.09 -25.92
CA PRO A 346 34.14 24.01 -27.35
C PRO A 346 33.76 22.61 -27.86
N ALA A 347 33.38 22.62 -29.14
CA ALA A 347 32.78 21.58 -29.94
C ALA A 347 33.72 20.44 -30.36
N SER A 348 33.06 19.32 -30.69
CA SER A 348 33.30 18.38 -31.80
C SER A 348 34.68 17.77 -32.00
N ALA A 349 34.76 16.44 -31.87
CA ALA A 349 35.57 15.61 -32.75
C ALA A 349 35.05 14.16 -32.80
N THR A 350 34.60 13.77 -33.99
CA THR A 350 34.50 12.39 -34.47
C THR A 350 35.87 11.71 -34.42
N SER A 351 35.95 10.48 -33.91
CA SER A 351 36.93 9.52 -34.41
C SER A 351 36.48 8.06 -34.22
N SER A 352 36.53 7.37 -35.34
CA SER A 352 36.40 5.94 -35.55
C SER A 352 37.69 5.19 -35.20
N HIS A 353 37.59 4.06 -34.51
CA HIS A 353 38.52 2.92 -34.57
C HIS A 353 37.77 1.71 -34.01
N SER A 354 37.33 0.70 -34.79
CA SER A 354 38.09 -0.31 -35.53
C SER A 354 39.23 -0.95 -34.72
N GLY A 355 38.93 -2.11 -34.14
CA GLY A 355 39.90 -2.95 -33.43
C GLY A 355 39.33 -4.35 -33.21
N ALA A 356 39.53 -5.20 -34.20
CA ALA A 356 39.14 -6.61 -34.18
C ALA A 356 40.20 -7.50 -33.51
N SER A 357 39.71 -8.65 -33.01
CA SER A 357 40.40 -9.94 -32.80
C SER A 357 41.19 -10.17 -31.50
N PRO A 358 41.43 -11.44 -31.08
CA PRO A 358 40.70 -12.69 -31.37
C PRO A 358 40.49 -13.65 -30.16
N LEU A 359 39.67 -14.67 -30.39
CA LEU A 359 39.74 -16.06 -29.91
C LEU A 359 40.51 -16.38 -28.60
N ARG A 360 39.80 -16.94 -27.61
CA ARG A 360 40.39 -17.99 -26.76
C ARG A 360 39.38 -18.99 -26.17
N ASP A 361 39.55 -20.21 -26.66
CA ASP A 361 39.44 -21.54 -26.03
C ASP A 361 38.18 -22.00 -25.29
N LYS A 362 37.57 -23.01 -25.91
CA LYS A 362 36.58 -23.95 -25.41
C LYS A 362 37.11 -24.75 -24.23
N ALA A 363 36.32 -24.85 -23.16
CA ALA A 363 36.43 -25.88 -22.15
C ALA A 363 35.20 -26.82 -22.22
N PRO A 364 35.36 -28.13 -21.94
CA PRO A 364 34.35 -29.14 -22.27
C PRO A 364 33.22 -29.17 -21.23
N VAL A 365 31.98 -29.14 -21.72
CA VAL A 365 30.77 -29.34 -20.92
C VAL A 365 30.70 -30.82 -20.51
N ARG A 366 30.78 -31.04 -19.20
CA ARG A 366 30.66 -32.34 -18.54
C ARG A 366 29.18 -32.77 -18.55
N GLY A 367 28.91 -33.92 -19.16
CA GLY A 367 27.58 -34.48 -19.34
C GLY A 367 26.81 -34.64 -18.03
N VAL A 368 25.61 -34.05 -17.98
CA VAL A 368 24.62 -34.30 -16.94
C VAL A 368 23.86 -35.57 -17.32
N ARG A 369 24.00 -36.56 -16.44
CA ARG A 369 23.37 -37.88 -16.50
C ARG A 369 21.86 -37.72 -16.31
N GLU A 370 21.08 -38.03 -17.34
CA GLU A 370 19.62 -38.15 -17.26
C GLU A 370 19.23 -39.24 -16.26
N THR A 371 18.67 -38.84 -15.13
CA THR A 371 17.85 -39.73 -14.29
C THR A 371 16.43 -39.76 -14.85
N LYS A 372 16.15 -40.76 -15.69
CA LYS A 372 14.80 -41.22 -16.02
C LYS A 372 14.09 -41.65 -14.74
N GLY A 373 12.88 -41.14 -14.52
CA GLY A 373 11.92 -41.73 -13.59
C GLY A 373 11.48 -40.85 -12.42
N ALA A 374 10.94 -39.65 -12.71
CA ALA A 374 10.03 -38.99 -11.78
C ALA A 374 8.69 -38.83 -12.47
N LYS A 375 7.72 -39.65 -12.04
CA LYS A 375 6.31 -39.59 -12.42
C LYS A 375 5.83 -38.17 -12.15
N GLN A 376 5.51 -37.45 -13.21
CA GLN A 376 4.91 -36.12 -13.17
C GLN A 376 3.58 -36.25 -12.42
N PRO A 377 3.37 -35.59 -11.27
CA PRO A 377 2.07 -35.59 -10.63
C PRO A 377 1.12 -34.84 -11.56
N ASP A 378 0.06 -35.53 -11.97
CA ASP A 378 -1.02 -34.96 -12.78
C ASP A 378 -1.40 -33.60 -12.21
N GLY A 379 -1.28 -32.61 -13.09
CA GLY A 379 -1.43 -31.22 -12.76
C GLY A 379 -2.74 -30.99 -12.03
N LEU A 380 -2.63 -30.34 -10.88
CA LEU A 380 -3.62 -29.38 -10.43
C LEU A 380 -3.70 -28.31 -11.53
N ALA A 381 -4.43 -28.61 -12.60
CA ALA A 381 -5.12 -27.57 -13.34
C ALA A 381 -5.86 -26.79 -12.26
N ALA A 382 -5.45 -25.54 -12.05
CA ALA A 382 -6.24 -24.59 -11.29
C ALA A 382 -7.62 -24.63 -11.94
N GLU A 383 -8.54 -25.37 -11.31
CA GLU A 383 -9.94 -25.40 -11.67
C GLU A 383 -10.34 -23.94 -11.67
N ALA A 384 -10.48 -23.39 -12.88
CA ALA A 384 -10.75 -22.00 -13.09
C ALA A 384 -12.02 -21.73 -12.30
N ALA A 385 -11.88 -21.01 -11.17
CA ALA A 385 -13.00 -20.60 -10.35
C ALA A 385 -14.07 -20.12 -11.33
N PRO A 386 -15.27 -20.73 -11.33
CA PRO A 386 -16.20 -20.61 -12.43
C PRO A 386 -16.34 -19.13 -12.72
N ALA A 387 -15.97 -18.75 -13.94
CA ALA A 387 -16.19 -17.43 -14.47
C ALA A 387 -17.71 -17.25 -14.61
N ALA A 388 -18.40 -17.16 -13.46
CA ALA A 388 -19.74 -16.66 -13.39
C ALA A 388 -19.67 -15.33 -14.12
N HIS A 389 -20.46 -15.21 -15.18
CA HIS A 389 -20.69 -13.99 -15.92
C HIS A 389 -21.25 -12.93 -14.96
N ALA A 390 -20.38 -12.39 -14.10
CA ALA A 390 -20.65 -11.26 -13.27
C ALA A 390 -20.83 -10.11 -14.25
N SER A 391 -22.04 -9.55 -14.23
CA SER A 391 -22.35 -8.29 -14.91
C SER A 391 -21.16 -7.32 -14.77
N PRO A 392 -20.73 -6.64 -15.85
CA PRO A 392 -19.55 -5.76 -15.85
C PRO A 392 -19.50 -4.79 -14.66
N PHE A 393 -20.69 -4.37 -14.23
CA PHE A 393 -20.98 -3.83 -12.90
C PHE A 393 -21.94 -4.83 -12.26
N GLY A 394 -21.51 -5.55 -11.23
CA GLY A 394 -22.44 -6.36 -10.43
C GLY A 394 -23.64 -5.52 -9.97
N PRO A 395 -24.68 -6.15 -9.38
CA PRO A 395 -25.73 -5.38 -8.69
C PRO A 395 -25.08 -4.27 -7.84
N PRO A 396 -25.67 -3.06 -7.79
CA PRO A 396 -25.05 -1.86 -7.23
C PRO A 396 -24.32 -2.22 -5.96
N VAL A 397 -23.00 -2.02 -5.98
CA VAL A 397 -22.04 -2.41 -4.95
C VAL A 397 -22.66 -2.17 -3.58
N GLY A 398 -23.11 -3.27 -2.98
CA GLY A 398 -23.92 -3.22 -1.78
C GLY A 398 -23.06 -2.68 -0.67
N THR A 399 -23.43 -1.53 -0.11
CA THR A 399 -22.69 -1.06 1.03
C THR A 399 -22.99 -1.97 2.22
N LEU A 400 -21.94 -2.48 2.86
CA LEU A 400 -22.14 -3.25 4.07
C LEU A 400 -22.48 -2.28 5.19
N SER A 401 -23.58 -2.53 5.89
CA SER A 401 -23.84 -1.83 7.15
C SER A 401 -22.66 -2.09 8.09
N LEU A 402 -22.33 -1.12 8.95
CA LEU A 402 -21.22 -1.25 9.89
C LEU A 402 -21.35 -2.54 10.72
N ARG A 403 -22.59 -2.90 11.09
CA ARG A 403 -22.92 -4.17 11.75
C ARG A 403 -22.54 -5.39 10.92
N ARG A 404 -22.90 -5.45 9.62
CA ARG A 404 -22.51 -6.55 8.74
C ARG A 404 -21.00 -6.65 8.53
N VAL A 405 -20.30 -5.52 8.47
CA VAL A 405 -18.82 -5.51 8.40
C VAL A 405 -18.24 -6.18 9.64
N ILE A 406 -18.75 -5.85 10.83
CA ILE A 406 -18.29 -6.41 12.10
C ILE A 406 -18.63 -7.90 12.23
N GLU A 407 -19.83 -8.30 11.81
CA GLU A 407 -20.34 -9.68 11.90
C GLU A 407 -19.78 -10.60 10.79
N ARG A 408 -18.99 -10.08 9.85
CA ARG A 408 -18.46 -10.83 8.69
C ARG A 408 -17.58 -11.99 9.14
N LYS A 409 -18.07 -13.21 8.95
CA LYS A 409 -17.30 -14.44 9.20
C LYS A 409 -16.19 -14.62 8.14
N PRO A 410 -15.03 -15.19 8.50
CA PRO A 410 -13.99 -15.45 7.52
C PRO A 410 -14.43 -16.58 6.58
N LEU A 411 -14.29 -16.35 5.29
CA LEU A 411 -14.34 -17.40 4.29
C LEU A 411 -12.90 -17.74 3.90
N PRO A 412 -12.34 -18.88 4.36
CA PRO A 412 -10.93 -19.20 4.14
C PRO A 412 -10.57 -19.24 2.64
N ASP A 413 -11.47 -19.74 1.80
CA ASP A 413 -11.24 -19.85 0.35
C ASP A 413 -11.16 -18.46 -0.31
N MET A 414 -12.02 -17.53 0.12
CA MET A 414 -12.00 -16.14 -0.36
C MET A 414 -10.71 -15.41 0.04
N ARG A 415 -10.15 -15.73 1.21
CA ARG A 415 -8.87 -15.14 1.65
C ARG A 415 -7.72 -15.59 0.78
N VAL A 416 -7.66 -16.87 0.44
CA VAL A 416 -6.61 -17.41 -0.44
C VAL A 416 -6.73 -16.82 -1.84
N ALA A 417 -7.95 -16.75 -2.37
CA ALA A 417 -8.21 -16.11 -3.66
C ALA A 417 -7.83 -14.62 -3.66
N ALA A 418 -8.23 -13.87 -2.62
CA ALA A 418 -7.87 -12.46 -2.48
C ALA A 418 -6.35 -12.26 -2.36
N ALA A 419 -5.66 -13.10 -1.57
CA ALA A 419 -4.20 -13.03 -1.45
C ALA A 419 -3.51 -13.29 -2.80
N ALA A 420 -3.99 -14.26 -3.59
CA ALA A 420 -3.44 -14.53 -4.92
C ALA A 420 -3.68 -13.35 -5.90
N HIS A 421 -4.87 -12.76 -5.90
CA HIS A 421 -5.16 -11.58 -6.70
C HIS A 421 -4.30 -10.38 -6.31
N VAL A 422 -4.21 -10.11 -5.01
CA VAL A 422 -3.42 -8.99 -4.47
C VAL A 422 -1.93 -9.19 -4.72
N GLN A 423 -1.43 -10.43 -4.68
CA GLN A 423 -0.03 -10.71 -4.97
C GLN A 423 0.38 -10.26 -6.37
N PHE A 424 -0.41 -10.61 -7.39
CA PHE A 424 -0.08 -10.25 -8.76
C PHE A 424 -0.01 -8.73 -8.91
N GLU A 425 -1.05 -8.03 -8.44
CA GLU A 425 -1.15 -6.58 -8.50
C GLU A 425 -0.03 -5.89 -7.67
N LEU A 426 0.28 -6.42 -6.48
CA LEU A 426 1.36 -5.95 -5.61
C LEU A 426 2.72 -6.12 -6.26
N LEU A 427 3.02 -7.33 -6.74
CA LEU A 427 4.31 -7.61 -7.38
C LEU A 427 4.47 -6.76 -8.65
N LEU A 428 3.41 -6.57 -9.44
CA LEU A 428 3.44 -5.70 -10.62
C LEU A 428 3.71 -4.24 -10.25
N SER A 429 3.06 -3.72 -9.22
CA SER A 429 3.28 -2.34 -8.75
C SER A 429 4.68 -2.11 -8.17
N THR A 430 5.19 -3.09 -7.43
CA THR A 430 6.48 -2.95 -6.72
C THR A 430 7.67 -3.14 -7.65
N THR A 431 7.55 -4.03 -8.62
CA THR A 431 8.59 -4.29 -9.62
C THR A 431 8.78 -3.15 -10.61
N LYS A 432 7.79 -2.27 -10.77
CA LYS A 432 7.89 -1.06 -11.59
C LYS A 432 9.05 -0.14 -11.19
N TYR A 433 9.44 -0.14 -9.92
CA TYR A 433 10.59 0.64 -9.44
C TYR A 433 11.85 -0.22 -9.34
N VAL A 434 11.69 -1.48 -8.90
CA VAL A 434 12.83 -2.36 -8.63
C VAL A 434 13.52 -2.81 -9.91
N ILE A 435 12.77 -3.13 -10.97
CA ILE A 435 13.36 -3.69 -12.20
C ILE A 435 14.08 -2.62 -13.01
N PRO A 436 13.48 -1.45 -13.32
CA PRO A 436 14.21 -0.41 -14.04
C PRO A 436 15.48 0.00 -13.30
N LEU A 437 15.46 0.03 -11.97
CA LEU A 437 16.66 0.26 -11.18
C LEU A 437 17.67 -0.88 -11.29
N ALA A 438 17.25 -2.14 -11.12
CA ALA A 438 18.15 -3.29 -11.26
C ALA A 438 18.79 -3.30 -12.66
N THR A 439 18.02 -2.95 -13.69
CA THR A 439 18.51 -2.83 -15.05
C THR A 439 19.41 -1.60 -15.21
N LEU A 440 19.09 -0.45 -14.60
CA LEU A 440 19.94 0.74 -14.59
C LEU A 440 21.31 0.43 -13.95
N VAL A 441 21.31 -0.23 -12.80
CA VAL A 441 22.53 -0.67 -12.11
C VAL A 441 23.31 -1.68 -12.94
N ALA A 442 22.63 -2.61 -13.60
CA ALA A 442 23.28 -3.67 -14.37
C ALA A 442 23.77 -3.23 -15.76
N THR A 443 23.12 -2.24 -16.38
CA THR A 443 23.33 -1.88 -17.80
C THR A 443 23.73 -0.42 -18.01
N GLY A 444 23.61 0.45 -17.01
CA GLY A 444 23.74 1.90 -17.15
C GLY A 444 22.60 2.56 -17.92
N GLN A 445 21.55 1.81 -18.33
CA GLN A 445 20.46 2.32 -19.16
C GLN A 445 19.11 2.26 -18.45
N ALA A 446 18.33 3.34 -18.59
CA ALA A 446 16.95 3.39 -18.12
C ALA A 446 16.00 2.69 -19.11
N PHE A 447 15.43 1.55 -18.71
CA PHE A 447 14.47 0.82 -19.53
C PHE A 447 13.05 1.39 -19.40
N ASN A 448 12.26 1.27 -20.45
CA ASN A 448 10.83 1.61 -20.39
C ASN A 448 10.12 0.68 -19.39
N GLY A 449 9.47 1.28 -18.39
CA GLY A 449 8.76 0.57 -17.33
C GLY A 449 7.68 -0.38 -17.85
N LEU A 450 7.10 -0.12 -19.04
CA LEU A 450 6.06 -0.97 -19.60
C LEU A 450 6.56 -2.34 -20.07
N TRP A 451 7.73 -2.43 -20.72
CA TRP A 451 8.31 -3.73 -21.07
C TRP A 451 8.66 -4.53 -19.84
N SER A 452 9.26 -3.84 -18.86
CA SER A 452 9.60 -4.47 -17.59
C SER A 452 8.34 -5.04 -16.93
N SER A 453 7.22 -4.32 -16.95
CA SER A 453 5.98 -4.79 -16.34
C SER A 453 5.30 -5.92 -17.11
N MET A 454 5.35 -5.93 -18.45
CA MET A 454 4.83 -7.05 -19.25
C MET A 454 5.62 -8.34 -19.01
N ILE A 455 6.96 -8.28 -19.07
CA ILE A 455 7.81 -9.43 -18.78
C ILE A 455 7.57 -9.90 -17.35
N THR A 456 7.47 -8.94 -16.43
CA THR A 456 7.22 -9.24 -15.03
C THR A 456 5.87 -9.90 -14.87
N ALA A 457 4.78 -9.39 -15.45
CA ALA A 457 3.47 -10.03 -15.40
C ALA A 457 3.53 -11.50 -15.86
N GLN A 458 4.26 -11.82 -16.93
CA GLN A 458 4.44 -13.20 -17.40
C GLN A 458 5.23 -14.07 -16.41
N VAL A 459 6.26 -13.53 -15.79
CA VAL A 459 7.04 -14.21 -14.75
C VAL A 459 6.21 -14.39 -13.47
N LEU A 460 5.48 -13.34 -13.06
CA LEU A 460 4.65 -13.30 -11.87
C LEU A 460 3.51 -14.33 -11.93
N ASN A 461 2.94 -14.57 -13.10
CA ASN A 461 1.93 -15.63 -13.30
C ASN A 461 2.47 -17.04 -13.00
N LYS A 462 3.79 -17.23 -12.98
CA LYS A 462 4.45 -18.50 -12.63
C LYS A 462 4.88 -18.54 -11.16
N ILE A 463 4.84 -17.42 -10.44
CA ILE A 463 5.27 -17.38 -9.04
C ILE A 463 4.18 -18.02 -8.18
N PRO A 464 4.52 -19.00 -7.32
CA PRO A 464 3.55 -19.61 -6.42
C PRO A 464 2.89 -18.57 -5.52
N PRO A 465 1.66 -18.80 -5.05
CA PRO A 465 0.96 -17.86 -4.22
C PRO A 465 1.75 -17.58 -2.93
N MET A 466 2.14 -16.32 -2.74
CA MET A 466 2.79 -15.80 -1.56
C MET A 466 1.82 -15.84 -0.39
N ARG A 467 2.36 -16.18 0.78
CA ARG A 467 1.60 -16.08 2.02
C ARG A 467 1.38 -14.60 2.37
N PRO A 468 0.27 -14.25 3.05
CA PRO A 468 0.02 -12.87 3.46
C PRO A 468 1.18 -12.25 4.24
N GLU A 469 1.83 -13.02 5.13
CA GLU A 469 2.99 -12.53 5.88
C GLU A 469 4.15 -12.09 4.98
N SER A 470 4.37 -12.81 3.87
CA SER A 470 5.39 -12.45 2.89
C SER A 470 5.03 -11.21 2.08
N GLN A 471 3.73 -10.98 1.80
CA GLN A 471 3.26 -9.76 1.14
C GLN A 471 3.51 -8.53 2.01
N HIS A 472 3.27 -8.64 3.31
CA HIS A 472 3.55 -7.56 4.27
C HIS A 472 5.04 -7.28 4.45
N VAL A 473 5.87 -8.32 4.53
CA VAL A 473 7.34 -8.16 4.57
C VAL A 473 7.85 -7.54 3.26
N LEU A 474 7.28 -7.92 2.11
CA LEU A 474 7.59 -7.29 0.84
C LEU A 474 7.24 -5.80 0.87
N LEU A 475 6.05 -5.43 1.35
CA LEU A 475 5.64 -4.02 1.49
C LEU A 475 6.52 -3.23 2.46
N LEU A 476 6.98 -3.86 3.54
CA LEU A 476 7.96 -3.27 4.46
C LEU A 476 9.27 -2.95 3.72
N VAL A 477 9.80 -3.91 2.96
CA VAL A 477 11.02 -3.71 2.17
C VAL A 477 10.79 -2.65 1.09
N VAL A 478 9.66 -2.70 0.39
CA VAL A 478 9.30 -1.69 -0.63
C VAL A 478 9.20 -0.32 0.00
N GLY A 479 8.59 -0.13 1.17
CA GLY A 479 8.56 1.17 1.84
C GLY A 479 9.95 1.71 2.13
N ALA A 480 10.85 0.86 2.61
CA ALA A 480 12.24 1.25 2.86
C ALA A 480 12.99 1.61 1.56
N LEU A 481 12.81 0.80 0.51
CA LEU A 481 13.51 0.94 -0.77
C LEU A 481 12.94 2.03 -1.68
N HIS A 482 11.61 2.21 -1.71
CA HIS A 482 10.90 3.16 -2.58
C HIS A 482 11.50 4.56 -2.51
N THR A 483 11.88 4.95 -1.29
CA THR A 483 12.41 6.29 -1.05
C THR A 483 13.95 6.33 -1.09
N LEU A 484 14.64 5.19 -0.95
CA LEU A 484 16.10 5.09 -1.14
C LEU A 484 16.50 5.11 -2.61
N LEU A 485 15.69 4.52 -3.48
CA LEU A 485 16.09 4.17 -4.84
C LEU A 485 15.62 5.17 -5.90
N CYS A 486 14.79 6.16 -5.55
CA CYS A 486 14.41 7.30 -6.40
C CYS A 486 14.12 6.91 -7.87
N ALA A 487 13.45 5.78 -8.09
CA ALA A 487 13.53 5.07 -9.37
C ALA A 487 12.57 5.61 -10.45
N SER A 488 12.25 6.90 -10.41
CA SER A 488 11.60 7.55 -11.54
C SER A 488 12.67 8.16 -12.45
N LYS A 489 12.54 7.94 -13.78
CA LYS A 489 13.39 8.61 -14.79
C LYS A 489 13.36 10.14 -14.63
N SER A 490 12.26 10.70 -14.15
CA SER A 490 12.13 12.15 -13.88
C SER A 490 12.99 12.65 -12.72
N GLN A 491 13.55 11.74 -11.91
CA GLN A 491 14.41 12.04 -10.76
C GLN A 491 15.87 11.69 -11.03
N LEU A 492 16.19 11.25 -12.24
CA LEU A 492 17.55 11.07 -12.72
C LEU A 492 18.01 12.41 -13.31
N ASN A 493 18.91 13.09 -12.61
CA ASN A 493 19.63 14.22 -13.19
C ASN A 493 20.99 13.71 -13.67
N GLU A 494 21.31 13.97 -14.93
CA GLU A 494 22.66 13.76 -15.45
C GLU A 494 23.56 14.86 -14.88
N ALA A 495 24.49 14.48 -14.00
CA ALA A 495 25.52 15.39 -13.54
C ALA A 495 26.52 15.66 -14.69
N PRO A 496 27.20 16.81 -14.69
CA PRO A 496 28.22 17.14 -15.70
C PRO A 496 29.39 16.14 -15.79
N ALA A 497 29.53 15.21 -14.83
CA ALA A 497 30.54 14.15 -14.83
C ALA A 497 30.05 12.80 -15.39
N GLY A 498 28.84 12.72 -15.97
CA GLY A 498 28.25 11.46 -16.42
C GLY A 498 27.77 10.55 -15.28
N VAL A 499 27.86 11.02 -14.03
CA VAL A 499 27.32 10.32 -12.86
C VAL A 499 25.83 10.61 -12.77
N LEU A 500 25.03 9.56 -12.59
CA LEU A 500 23.59 9.65 -12.43
C LEU A 500 23.27 10.04 -10.99
N GLN A 501 22.63 11.18 -10.82
CA GLN A 501 22.21 11.66 -9.50
C GLN A 501 20.81 11.16 -9.18
N LEU A 502 20.71 10.37 -8.12
CA LEU A 502 19.47 9.88 -7.54
C LEU A 502 19.03 10.84 -6.43
N GLN A 503 18.00 11.64 -6.70
CA GLN A 503 17.41 12.52 -5.71
C GLN A 503 15.93 12.19 -5.53
N TRP A 504 15.54 11.70 -4.35
CA TRP A 504 14.13 11.51 -4.06
C TRP A 504 13.53 12.85 -3.70
N THR A 505 12.52 13.25 -4.45
CA THR A 505 11.67 14.39 -4.14
C THR A 505 10.24 13.90 -4.04
N TRP A 506 9.51 14.46 -3.07
CA TRP A 506 8.08 14.23 -2.95
C TRP A 506 7.39 14.56 -4.28
N SER A 507 6.54 13.66 -4.76
CA SER A 507 5.83 13.81 -6.01
C SER A 507 4.40 13.27 -5.95
N ALA A 508 3.59 13.58 -6.95
CA ALA A 508 2.26 12.99 -7.10
C ALA A 508 2.32 11.44 -7.24
N ASN A 509 3.41 10.90 -7.79
CA ASN A 509 3.60 9.47 -7.94
C ASN A 509 3.70 8.76 -6.58
N ASP A 510 4.29 9.41 -5.56
CA ASP A 510 4.34 8.87 -4.20
C ASP A 510 2.94 8.77 -3.58
N VAL A 511 2.08 9.76 -3.85
CA VAL A 511 0.67 9.76 -3.44
C VAL A 511 -0.11 8.64 -4.12
N LEU A 512 0.09 8.48 -5.43
CA LEU A 512 -0.52 7.37 -6.18
C LEU A 512 -0.01 6.02 -5.69
N ALA A 513 1.23 5.92 -5.22
CA ALA A 513 1.80 4.67 -4.71
C ALA A 513 1.09 4.28 -3.41
N VAL A 514 0.89 5.26 -2.51
CA VAL A 514 0.09 5.06 -1.29
C VAL A 514 -1.35 4.70 -1.66
N ALA A 515 -1.97 5.37 -2.63
CA ALA A 515 -3.33 5.07 -3.05
C ALA A 515 -3.47 3.66 -3.64
N ASN A 516 -2.47 3.19 -4.38
CA ASN A 516 -2.45 1.83 -4.91
C ASN A 516 -2.30 0.81 -3.77
N ILE A 517 -1.36 1.01 -2.85
CA ILE A 517 -1.17 0.14 -1.68
C ILE A 517 -2.44 0.10 -0.82
N MET A 518 -3.08 1.24 -0.63
CA MET A 518 -4.35 1.39 0.05
C MET A 518 -5.46 0.57 -0.62
N MET A 519 -5.56 0.61 -1.95
CA MET A 519 -6.55 -0.20 -2.67
C MET A 519 -6.27 -1.70 -2.53
N LEU A 520 -5.00 -2.12 -2.65
CA LEU A 520 -4.57 -3.51 -2.47
C LEU A 520 -4.88 -4.03 -1.06
N GLY A 521 -4.56 -3.23 -0.04
CA GLY A 521 -4.86 -3.53 1.36
C GLY A 521 -6.35 -3.61 1.62
N ALA A 522 -7.15 -2.73 1.02
CA ALA A 522 -8.59 -2.76 1.15
C ALA A 522 -9.20 -4.02 0.51
N ILE A 523 -8.68 -4.48 -0.63
CA ILE A 523 -9.10 -5.74 -1.26
C ILE A 523 -8.75 -6.92 -0.33
N ALA A 524 -7.53 -6.97 0.19
CA ALA A 524 -7.10 -8.02 1.11
C ALA A 524 -7.97 -8.05 2.39
N ALA A 525 -8.23 -6.88 2.98
CA ALA A 525 -9.04 -6.73 4.19
C ALA A 525 -10.52 -7.08 3.94
N SER A 526 -11.05 -6.79 2.75
CA SER A 526 -12.45 -7.11 2.40
C SER A 526 -12.73 -8.62 2.41
N ALA A 527 -11.72 -9.44 2.12
CA ALA A 527 -11.83 -10.90 2.15
C ALA A 527 -11.66 -11.51 3.56
N ALA A 528 -11.32 -10.69 4.55
CA ALA A 528 -10.94 -11.16 5.86
C ALA A 528 -12.02 -11.05 6.94
N HIS A 529 -11.72 -11.59 8.13
CA HIS A 529 -12.65 -11.61 9.26
C HIS A 529 -12.82 -10.20 9.81
N SER A 530 -14.04 -9.69 9.81
CA SER A 530 -14.38 -8.37 10.34
C SER A 530 -13.55 -7.20 9.77
N GLY A 531 -12.88 -7.39 8.63
CA GLY A 531 -11.93 -6.40 8.09
C GLY A 531 -10.69 -6.16 8.96
N ASN A 532 -10.40 -7.03 9.94
CA ASN A 532 -9.32 -6.87 10.93
C ASN A 532 -8.03 -7.60 10.50
N GLU A 533 -7.63 -7.43 9.25
CA GLU A 533 -6.26 -7.78 8.85
C GLU A 533 -5.34 -6.58 9.09
N PRO A 534 -4.03 -6.83 9.34
CA PRO A 534 -3.04 -5.76 9.36
C PRO A 534 -3.10 -4.97 8.06
N THR A 535 -3.01 -3.65 8.16
CA THR A 535 -3.10 -2.80 6.97
C THR A 535 -1.82 -2.85 6.14
N PHE A 536 -1.98 -2.81 4.82
CA PHE A 536 -0.88 -2.79 3.87
C PHE A 536 -0.13 -1.46 3.93
N CYS A 537 -0.87 -0.35 4.02
CA CYS A 537 -0.30 0.98 4.22
C CYS A 537 0.55 1.08 5.49
N ALA A 538 0.17 0.42 6.59
CA ALA A 538 1.00 0.43 7.81
C ALA A 538 2.32 -0.33 7.60
N SER A 539 2.31 -1.38 6.77
CA SER A 539 3.51 -2.16 6.45
C SER A 539 4.46 -1.35 5.60
N PHE A 540 3.93 -0.64 4.62
CA PHE A 540 4.68 0.32 3.82
C PHE A 540 5.24 1.48 4.67
N ALA A 541 4.40 2.07 5.53
CA ALA A 541 4.81 3.14 6.45
C ALA A 541 5.89 2.70 7.45
N ALA A 542 5.84 1.46 7.93
CA ALA A 542 6.88 0.89 8.77
C ALA A 542 8.22 0.78 8.01
N GLY A 543 8.16 0.54 6.70
CA GLY A 543 9.32 0.55 5.81
C GLY A 543 9.94 1.94 5.68
N LEU A 544 9.09 2.96 5.46
CA LEU A 544 9.51 4.36 5.46
C LEU A 544 10.19 4.73 6.78
N THR A 545 9.62 4.29 7.89
CA THR A 545 10.19 4.57 9.23
C THR A 545 11.50 3.83 9.44
N LEU A 546 11.62 2.58 8.97
CA LEU A 546 12.89 1.86 9.04
C LEU A 546 14.00 2.62 8.30
N ARG A 547 13.69 3.24 7.15
CA ARG A 547 14.64 4.12 6.45
C ARG A 547 15.01 5.34 7.28
N MET A 548 14.03 6.03 7.87
CA MET A 548 14.31 7.23 8.69
C MET A 548 15.16 6.88 9.91
N VAL A 549 14.81 5.80 10.61
CA VAL A 549 15.58 5.30 11.75
C VAL A 549 16.98 4.87 11.32
N ALA A 550 17.13 4.23 10.15
CA ALA A 550 18.44 3.89 9.62
C ALA A 550 19.27 5.15 9.34
N ALA A 551 18.69 6.22 8.79
CA ALA A 551 19.39 7.49 8.59
C ALA A 551 19.81 8.16 9.90
N GLU A 552 18.98 8.06 10.96
CA GLU A 552 19.31 8.61 12.28
C GLU A 552 20.30 7.76 13.09
N ALA A 553 20.24 6.43 12.95
CA ALA A 553 20.96 5.48 13.81
C ALA A 553 22.25 4.94 13.19
N LEU A 554 22.34 4.87 11.84
CA LEU A 554 23.53 4.34 11.20
C LEU A 554 24.68 5.35 11.34
N PRO A 555 25.87 4.90 11.78
CA PRO A 555 27.06 5.73 11.76
C PRO A 555 27.31 6.26 10.34
N SER A 556 27.84 7.47 10.24
CA SER A 556 28.25 8.07 8.96
C SER A 556 29.19 7.18 8.13
N ALA A 557 29.90 6.25 8.78
CA ALA A 557 30.71 5.24 8.12
C ALA A 557 29.88 4.25 7.26
N VAL A 558 28.71 3.82 7.74
CA VAL A 558 27.86 2.85 7.01
C VAL A 558 27.17 3.53 5.82
N THR A 559 26.69 4.75 6.02
CA THR A 559 26.15 5.56 4.90
C THR A 559 27.24 5.87 3.89
N ALA A 560 28.48 6.16 4.34
CA ALA A 560 29.62 6.33 3.44
C ALA A 560 29.94 5.06 2.62
N GLU A 561 29.85 3.85 3.21
CA GLU A 561 30.03 2.61 2.44
C GLU A 561 28.92 2.37 1.42
N LEU A 562 27.66 2.66 1.78
CA LEU A 562 26.56 2.58 0.82
C LEU A 562 26.73 3.58 -0.32
N VAL A 563 27.11 4.82 -0.02
CA VAL A 563 27.40 5.86 -1.01
C VAL A 563 28.61 5.47 -1.87
N ARG A 564 29.67 4.90 -1.28
CA ARG A 564 30.82 4.35 -2.03
C ARG A 564 30.40 3.22 -2.96
N LEU A 565 29.55 2.31 -2.48
CA LEU A 565 29.03 1.21 -3.29
C LEU A 565 28.22 1.74 -4.47
N LEU A 566 27.33 2.71 -4.25
CA LEU A 566 26.52 3.31 -5.32
C LEU A 566 27.39 4.08 -6.32
N ARG A 567 28.41 4.80 -5.85
CA ARG A 567 29.37 5.48 -6.73
C ARG A 567 30.18 4.53 -7.61
N ARG A 568 30.39 3.27 -7.21
CA ARG A 568 31.01 2.25 -8.09
C ARG A 568 30.13 1.86 -9.29
N PHE A 569 28.84 2.18 -9.22
CA PHE A 569 27.88 1.98 -10.31
C PHE A 569 27.51 3.30 -11.00
N ASP A 570 28.33 4.34 -10.86
CA ASP A 570 28.06 5.70 -11.38
C ASP A 570 26.74 6.29 -10.86
N LEU A 571 26.33 5.91 -9.65
CA LEU A 571 25.16 6.43 -8.96
C LEU A 571 25.59 7.31 -7.77
N GLU A 572 25.09 8.53 -7.72
CA GLU A 572 25.25 9.42 -6.58
C GLU A 572 23.89 9.73 -5.95
N VAL A 573 23.70 9.41 -4.67
CA VAL A 573 22.45 9.74 -3.97
C VAL A 573 22.57 11.10 -3.31
N ILE A 574 21.71 12.04 -3.71
CA ILE A 574 21.71 13.42 -3.22
C ILE A 574 20.59 13.63 -2.21
N GLY A 575 20.89 14.35 -1.13
CA GLY A 575 19.89 14.84 -0.19
C GLY A 575 19.30 13.76 0.74
N VAL A 576 19.99 12.63 0.93
CA VAL A 576 19.52 11.54 1.82
C VAL A 576 19.21 12.06 3.23
N ASP A 577 20.12 12.88 3.77
CA ASP A 577 19.98 13.42 5.12
C ASP A 577 18.89 14.51 5.18
N GLU A 578 18.81 15.38 4.17
CA GLU A 578 17.80 16.44 4.09
C GLU A 578 16.38 15.88 4.03
N VAL A 579 16.19 14.78 3.30
CA VAL A 579 14.89 14.14 3.14
C VAL A 579 14.39 13.51 4.45
N SER A 580 15.30 12.96 5.25
CA SER A 580 14.99 12.21 6.48
C SER A 580 14.98 13.07 7.76
N VAL A 581 15.46 14.31 7.68
CA VAL A 581 15.53 15.22 8.82
C VAL A 581 14.14 15.46 9.42
N ARG A 582 14.07 15.59 10.75
CA ARG A 582 12.81 15.91 11.46
C ARG A 582 13.07 16.87 12.61
N ALA A 583 12.02 17.57 13.04
CA ALA A 583 12.03 18.31 14.28
C ALA A 583 12.09 17.36 15.49
N GLY A 584 12.79 17.79 16.54
CA GLY A 584 12.87 17.05 17.79
C GLY A 584 13.89 17.62 18.76
N ARG A 585 13.69 17.37 20.06
CA ARG A 585 14.57 17.80 21.17
C ARG A 585 14.80 19.32 21.20
N GLY A 586 13.78 20.09 20.83
CA GLY A 586 13.86 21.55 20.77
C GLY A 586 14.43 22.11 19.46
N VAL A 587 14.99 21.28 18.58
CA VAL A 587 15.47 21.71 17.25
C VAL A 587 14.34 21.63 16.24
N GLY A 588 14.03 22.74 15.58
CA GLY A 588 12.94 22.84 14.61
C GLY A 588 11.51 22.84 15.19
N SER A 589 11.38 22.86 16.52
CA SER A 589 10.08 22.81 17.22
C SER A 589 9.48 24.17 17.59
N CYS A 590 10.30 25.23 17.56
CA CYS A 590 9.94 26.56 18.03
C CYS A 590 8.94 27.31 17.11
N GLY A 591 8.67 26.79 15.92
CA GLY A 591 7.77 27.35 14.93
C GLY A 591 7.65 26.41 13.74
N GLY A 592 6.86 26.81 12.73
CA GLY A 592 6.74 26.03 11.51
C GLY A 592 5.68 24.93 11.56
N GLY A 593 5.79 24.02 10.59
CA GLY A 593 5.01 22.80 10.52
C GLY A 593 3.62 22.98 9.92
N ALA A 594 3.21 21.96 9.16
CA ALA A 594 1.92 21.97 8.48
C ALA A 594 0.74 22.02 9.45
N LEU A 595 0.79 21.31 10.58
CA LEU A 595 -0.30 21.37 11.56
C LEU A 595 -0.55 22.80 12.06
N ARG A 596 0.52 23.57 12.29
CA ARG A 596 0.43 24.98 12.68
C ARG A 596 -0.10 25.85 11.55
N SER A 597 0.31 25.59 10.31
CA SER A 597 -0.22 26.28 9.14
C SER A 597 -1.73 26.01 8.95
N MET A 598 -2.22 24.80 9.23
CA MET A 598 -3.64 24.45 9.13
C MET A 598 -4.49 25.08 10.24
N LEU A 599 -3.98 25.07 11.48
CA LEU A 599 -4.72 25.54 12.65
C LEU A 599 -4.50 27.02 12.97
N GLY A 600 -3.56 27.67 12.29
CA GLY A 600 -3.03 28.99 12.66
C GLY A 600 -4.05 30.13 12.72
N ALA A 601 -5.24 29.98 12.13
CA ALA A 601 -6.34 30.93 12.26
C ALA A 601 -7.08 30.84 13.61
N TYR A 602 -7.07 29.66 14.23
CA TYR A 602 -7.86 29.35 15.42
C TYR A 602 -7.01 29.20 16.69
N ASP A 603 -5.72 28.88 16.53
CA ASP A 603 -4.87 28.44 17.64
C ASP A 603 -3.64 29.34 17.86
N THR A 604 -3.80 30.32 18.74
CA THR A 604 -2.67 31.12 19.27
C THR A 604 -2.06 30.51 20.52
N SER A 605 -2.78 29.64 21.24
CA SER A 605 -2.29 29.06 22.49
C SER A 605 -1.38 27.85 22.24
N PRO A 606 -0.24 27.72 22.93
CA PRO A 606 0.64 26.56 22.78
C PRO A 606 -0.03 25.26 23.26
N LEU A 607 -0.95 25.35 24.22
CA LEU A 607 -1.65 24.20 24.79
C LEU A 607 -2.58 23.56 23.76
N THR A 608 -3.35 24.35 23.03
CA THR A 608 -4.29 23.85 22.02
C THR A 608 -3.57 23.25 20.80
N LEU A 609 -2.43 23.81 20.39
CA LEU A 609 -1.57 23.20 19.35
C LEU A 609 -0.99 21.86 19.81
N SER A 610 -0.57 21.75 21.07
CA SER A 610 -0.07 20.50 21.62
C SER A 610 -1.16 19.42 21.73
N LEU A 611 -2.37 19.82 22.14
CA LEU A 611 -3.53 18.95 22.26
C LEU A 611 -4.01 18.47 20.89
N SER A 612 -4.13 19.37 19.91
CA SER A 612 -4.50 19.01 18.54
C SER A 612 -3.47 18.09 17.92
N SER A 613 -2.17 18.35 18.12
CA SER A 613 -1.10 17.44 17.70
C SER A 613 -1.24 16.06 18.33
N LEU A 614 -1.51 15.99 19.63
CA LEU A 614 -1.72 14.73 20.34
C LEU A 614 -2.94 13.97 19.79
N VAL A 615 -4.08 14.64 19.61
CA VAL A 615 -5.31 14.04 19.06
C VAL A 615 -5.07 13.50 17.66
N VAL A 616 -4.42 14.28 16.79
CA VAL A 616 -4.09 13.85 15.42
C VAL A 616 -3.14 12.65 15.46
N LYS A 617 -2.10 12.67 16.30
CA LYS A 617 -1.18 11.53 16.48
C LYS A 617 -1.92 10.27 16.93
N VAL A 618 -2.75 10.38 17.97
CA VAL A 618 -3.51 9.25 18.50
C VAL A 618 -4.39 8.67 17.40
N PHE A 619 -5.08 9.51 16.64
CA PHE A 619 -5.92 9.08 15.53
C PHE A 619 -5.13 8.40 14.40
N LEU A 620 -4.02 9.00 13.95
CA LEU A 620 -3.13 8.43 12.93
C LEU A 620 -2.50 7.11 13.36
N LEU A 621 -2.21 6.94 14.67
CA LEU A 621 -1.59 5.74 15.22
C LEU A 621 -2.58 4.62 15.56
N MET A 622 -3.89 4.85 15.56
CA MET A 622 -4.87 3.80 15.90
C MET A 622 -4.73 2.57 15.01
N MET A 623 -4.66 2.76 13.69
CA MET A 623 -4.55 1.65 12.73
C MET A 623 -3.18 0.95 12.78
N PRO A 624 -2.03 1.66 12.80
CA PRO A 624 -0.74 1.07 13.13
C PRO A 624 -0.68 0.27 14.43
N ALA A 625 -1.23 0.82 15.52
CA ALA A 625 -1.26 0.15 16.82
C ALA A 625 -2.08 -1.14 16.75
N LEU A 626 -3.23 -1.09 16.08
CA LEU A 626 -4.02 -2.28 15.80
C LEU A 626 -3.22 -3.32 14.98
N ALA A 627 -2.52 -2.89 13.93
CA ALA A 627 -1.68 -3.78 13.13
C ALA A 627 -0.54 -4.41 13.95
N ALA A 628 0.12 -3.64 14.82
CA ALA A 628 1.15 -4.14 15.73
C ALA A 628 0.60 -5.22 16.68
N LEU A 629 -0.57 -4.97 17.29
CA LEU A 629 -1.24 -5.93 18.17
C LEU A 629 -1.68 -7.19 17.42
N GLN A 630 -2.19 -7.06 16.19
CA GLN A 630 -2.55 -8.20 15.35
C GLN A 630 -1.34 -9.06 15.01
N TRP A 631 -0.20 -8.46 14.63
CA TRP A 631 1.05 -9.19 14.41
C TRP A 631 1.58 -9.83 15.69
N GLY A 632 1.51 -9.12 16.81
CA GLY A 632 1.91 -9.64 18.13
C GLY A 632 1.08 -10.87 18.53
N LEU A 633 -0.24 -10.80 18.35
CA LEU A 633 -1.15 -11.92 18.60
C LEU A 633 -0.86 -13.11 17.69
N ARG A 634 -0.62 -12.87 16.39
CA ARG A 634 -0.21 -13.92 15.43
C ARG A 634 1.08 -14.62 15.85
N SER A 635 2.08 -13.83 16.24
CA SER A 635 3.35 -14.35 16.76
C SER A 635 3.11 -15.22 18.00
N ALA A 636 2.30 -14.76 18.96
CA ALA A 636 2.01 -15.51 20.18
C ALA A 636 1.25 -16.84 19.90
N ILE A 637 0.30 -16.84 18.96
CA ILE A 637 -0.40 -18.05 18.51
C ILE A 637 0.57 -19.03 17.86
N LEU A 638 1.47 -18.55 16.98
CA LEU A 638 2.47 -19.37 16.31
C LEU A 638 3.47 -19.97 17.30
N VAL A 639 3.90 -19.24 18.34
CA VAL A 639 4.74 -19.76 19.42
C VAL A 639 4.04 -20.89 20.18
N ARG A 640 2.78 -20.69 20.60
CA ARG A 640 1.99 -21.74 21.29
C ARG A 640 1.85 -22.98 20.40
N ARG A 641 1.60 -22.80 19.11
CA ARG A 641 1.49 -23.90 18.14
C ARG A 641 2.82 -24.64 17.94
N LEU A 642 3.92 -23.90 17.79
CA LEU A 642 5.26 -24.47 17.64
C LEU A 642 5.67 -25.27 18.88
N ARG A 643 5.37 -24.78 20.09
CA ARG A 643 5.61 -25.50 21.34
C ARG A 643 4.85 -26.82 21.42
N ARG A 644 3.58 -26.83 21.01
CA ARG A 644 2.76 -28.05 20.97
C ARG A 644 3.27 -29.07 19.96
N GLU A 645 3.63 -28.63 18.76
CA GLU A 645 4.20 -29.54 17.75
C GLU A 645 5.58 -30.04 18.19
N SER A 646 6.37 -29.23 18.91
CA SER A 646 7.65 -29.66 19.49
C SER A 646 7.50 -30.65 20.65
N GLN A 647 6.40 -30.59 21.40
CA GLN A 647 6.13 -31.51 22.52
C GLN A 647 5.50 -32.83 22.06
N ARG A 648 4.94 -32.90 20.85
CA ARG A 648 4.46 -34.16 20.30
C ARG A 648 5.66 -35.06 19.99
N GLN A 649 5.81 -36.15 20.74
CA GLN A 649 6.85 -37.18 20.54
C GLN A 649 6.69 -38.01 19.24
N GLY A 650 5.99 -37.48 18.23
CA GLY A 650 5.71 -38.16 16.97
C GLY A 650 6.53 -37.65 15.80
N ARG A 651 6.55 -38.41 14.70
CA ARG A 651 7.14 -37.94 13.45
C ARG A 651 6.48 -36.61 13.02
N PRO A 652 7.26 -35.60 12.64
CA PRO A 652 6.72 -34.31 12.18
C PRO A 652 5.72 -34.51 11.03
N LYS A 653 4.54 -33.91 11.16
CA LYS A 653 3.49 -34.02 10.13
C LYS A 653 3.94 -33.28 8.87
N PRO A 654 4.05 -33.95 7.71
CA PRO A 654 4.25 -33.25 6.45
C PRO A 654 2.98 -32.47 6.10
N LEU A 655 3.15 -31.28 5.52
CA LEU A 655 2.07 -30.54 4.89
C LEU A 655 1.70 -31.18 3.55
N ARG A 656 0.54 -30.82 3.00
CA ARG A 656 0.13 -31.25 1.65
C ARG A 656 1.13 -30.82 0.57
N SER A 657 1.89 -29.74 0.81
CA SER A 657 2.98 -29.28 -0.05
C SER A 657 4.24 -30.16 0.00
N GLY A 658 4.30 -31.18 0.87
CA GLY A 658 5.51 -31.95 1.15
C GLY A 658 6.49 -31.25 2.09
N GLU A 659 6.28 -29.97 2.40
CA GLU A 659 7.11 -29.24 3.37
C GLU A 659 6.83 -29.72 4.80
N MET A 660 7.89 -29.74 5.61
CA MET A 660 7.77 -30.03 7.03
C MET A 660 7.07 -28.87 7.75
N LEU A 661 6.07 -29.18 8.59
CA LEU A 661 5.27 -28.17 9.29
C LEU A 661 6.11 -27.24 10.18
N VAL A 662 7.11 -27.77 10.88
CA VAL A 662 7.93 -27.02 11.85
C VAL A 662 8.74 -25.89 11.19
N PRO A 663 9.53 -26.13 10.13
CA PRO A 663 10.19 -25.06 9.38
C PRO A 663 9.23 -23.97 8.86
N VAL A 664 8.07 -24.38 8.36
CA VAL A 664 7.04 -23.46 7.87
C VAL A 664 6.52 -22.56 9.01
N LEU A 665 6.23 -23.13 10.17
CA LEU A 665 5.81 -22.36 11.35
C LEU A 665 6.91 -21.41 11.83
N ARG A 666 8.18 -21.82 11.80
CA ARG A 666 9.32 -20.95 12.17
C ARG A 666 9.47 -19.76 11.23
N ARG A 667 9.36 -19.96 9.91
CA ARG A 667 9.41 -18.86 8.93
C ARG A 667 8.26 -17.88 9.13
N ARG A 668 7.04 -18.39 9.37
CA ARG A 668 5.87 -17.54 9.66
C ARG A 668 6.01 -16.78 10.97
N LEU A 669 6.57 -17.42 11.99
CA LEU A 669 6.85 -16.79 13.27
C LEU A 669 7.86 -15.67 13.09
N LEU A 670 8.97 -15.92 12.39
CA LEU A 670 9.97 -14.90 12.09
C LEU A 670 9.37 -13.70 11.34
N ALA A 671 8.61 -13.95 10.27
CA ALA A 671 7.94 -12.88 9.53
C ALA A 671 6.98 -12.08 10.43
N SER A 672 6.19 -12.76 11.27
CA SER A 672 5.27 -12.09 12.19
C SER A 672 6.00 -11.26 13.26
N LEU A 673 7.10 -11.78 13.81
CA LEU A 673 7.95 -11.06 14.78
C LEU A 673 8.61 -9.83 14.15
N VAL A 674 9.14 -9.96 12.93
CA VAL A 674 9.70 -8.83 12.17
C VAL A 674 8.65 -7.76 11.96
N MET A 675 7.44 -8.14 11.54
CA MET A 675 6.35 -7.18 11.37
C MET A 675 5.91 -6.54 12.69
N THR A 676 5.81 -7.31 13.79
CA THR A 676 5.53 -6.74 15.11
C THR A 676 6.58 -5.71 15.50
N ALA A 677 7.87 -6.06 15.38
CA ALA A 677 8.98 -5.17 15.74
C ALA A 677 9.01 -3.90 14.87
N ALA A 678 8.82 -4.04 13.56
CA ALA A 678 8.78 -2.91 12.64
C ALA A 678 7.61 -1.95 12.93
N MET A 679 6.42 -2.48 13.23
CA MET A 679 5.27 -1.66 13.59
C MET A 679 5.46 -0.97 14.95
N SER A 680 5.99 -1.68 15.94
CA SER A 680 6.32 -1.10 17.24
C SER A 680 7.37 0.01 17.12
N LEU A 681 8.40 -0.19 16.30
CA LEU A 681 9.40 0.83 15.98
C LEU A 681 8.75 2.05 15.32
N MET A 682 7.86 1.84 14.35
CA MET A 682 7.13 2.94 13.71
C MET A 682 6.28 3.74 14.70
N ILE A 683 5.53 3.06 15.56
CA ILE A 683 4.71 3.72 16.61
C ILE A 683 5.60 4.52 17.55
N PHE A 684 6.67 3.91 18.06
CA PHE A 684 7.63 4.59 18.94
C PHE A 684 8.23 5.82 18.29
N TYR A 685 8.71 5.68 17.06
CA TYR A 685 9.29 6.78 16.28
C TYR A 685 8.29 7.91 16.06
N PHE A 686 7.06 7.59 15.66
CA PHE A 686 6.03 8.59 15.36
C PHE A 686 5.46 9.25 16.63
N CYS A 687 5.45 8.57 17.78
CA CYS A 687 5.17 9.21 19.07
C CYS A 687 6.14 10.36 19.34
N ALA A 688 7.43 10.16 19.04
CA ALA A 688 8.49 11.17 19.17
C ALA A 688 8.54 12.18 18.01
N TYR A 689 7.74 12.01 16.96
CA TYR A 689 7.71 12.87 15.78
C TYR A 689 6.89 14.13 16.05
N GLU A 690 7.41 15.33 15.81
CA GLU A 690 6.68 16.58 16.09
C GLU A 690 5.90 17.07 14.86
N LEU A 691 4.57 16.86 14.84
CA LEU A 691 3.71 17.29 13.72
C LEU A 691 3.64 18.81 13.55
N SER A 692 3.88 19.56 14.62
CA SER A 692 3.93 21.02 14.64
C SER A 692 5.32 21.58 14.32
N GLY A 693 6.33 20.74 14.15
CA GLY A 693 7.69 21.16 13.80
C GLY A 693 7.93 21.17 12.29
N ILE A 694 9.03 21.80 11.87
CA ILE A 694 9.52 21.67 10.50
C ILE A 694 10.15 20.29 10.31
N ASN A 695 9.62 19.52 9.36
CA ASN A 695 10.11 18.18 9.04
C ASN A 695 10.52 18.09 7.57
N GLY A 696 11.40 17.13 7.28
CA GLY A 696 11.79 16.76 5.93
C GLY A 696 10.65 16.04 5.18
N SER A 697 10.83 15.94 3.87
CA SER A 697 9.80 15.43 2.96
C SER A 697 9.43 13.97 3.21
N LEU A 698 10.35 13.14 3.70
CA LEU A 698 10.05 11.76 4.06
C LEU A 698 9.18 11.66 5.32
N GLY A 699 9.32 12.59 6.25
CA GLY A 699 8.47 12.67 7.42
C GLY A 699 7.04 13.04 7.04
N ASN A 700 6.90 14.02 6.13
CA ASN A 700 5.61 14.36 5.55
C ASN A 700 4.99 13.18 4.79
N PHE A 701 5.82 12.38 4.09
CA PHE A 701 5.35 11.15 3.46
C PHE A 701 4.86 10.10 4.42
N LEU A 702 5.57 9.92 5.53
CA LEU A 702 5.13 9.02 6.58
C LEU A 702 3.74 9.42 7.07
N VAL A 703 3.48 10.72 7.30
CA VAL A 703 2.15 11.21 7.67
C VAL A 703 1.10 10.87 6.60
N ALA A 704 1.39 11.09 5.31
CA ALA A 704 0.48 10.73 4.23
C ALA A 704 0.21 9.22 4.15
N ALA A 705 1.21 8.37 4.35
CA ALA A 705 1.05 6.91 4.39
C ALA A 705 0.20 6.46 5.60
N LEU A 706 0.33 7.13 6.75
CA LEU A 706 -0.51 6.89 7.92
C LEU A 706 -1.97 7.31 7.68
N ILE A 707 -2.21 8.41 6.98
CA ILE A 707 -3.55 8.80 6.52
C ILE A 707 -4.09 7.76 5.53
N GLY A 708 -3.23 7.23 4.65
CA GLY A 708 -3.54 6.09 3.79
C GLY A 708 -4.03 4.85 4.55
N CYS A 709 -3.58 4.61 5.78
CA CYS A 709 -4.09 3.52 6.62
C CYS A 709 -5.57 3.73 7.02
N LEU A 710 -5.97 4.98 7.24
CA LEU A 710 -7.34 5.34 7.59
C LEU A 710 -8.27 5.17 6.39
N PHE A 711 -7.84 5.62 5.21
CA PHE A 711 -8.58 5.43 3.97
C PHE A 711 -8.61 3.97 3.51
N GLU A 712 -7.56 3.18 3.74
CA GLU A 712 -7.56 1.72 3.53
C GLU A 712 -8.65 1.07 4.38
N SER A 713 -8.74 1.48 5.65
CA SER A 713 -9.78 1.02 6.58
C SER A 713 -11.19 1.39 6.10
N LEU A 714 -11.38 2.59 5.57
CA LEU A 714 -12.64 3.04 4.98
C LEU A 714 -13.00 2.21 3.73
N LEU A 715 -12.07 2.10 2.78
CA LEU A 715 -12.25 1.37 1.52
C LEU A 715 -12.52 -0.12 1.73
N ALA A 716 -11.95 -0.72 2.78
CA ALA A 716 -12.21 -2.11 3.15
C ALA A 716 -13.66 -2.38 3.61
N THR A 717 -14.46 -1.33 3.87
CA THR A 717 -15.91 -1.50 4.12
C THR A 717 -16.74 -1.62 2.85
N TYR A 718 -16.12 -1.36 1.69
CA TYR A 718 -16.73 -1.48 0.39
C TYR A 718 -16.41 -2.82 -0.26
N GLU A 719 -17.29 -3.24 -1.16
CA GLU A 719 -17.03 -4.41 -2.01
C GLU A 719 -16.26 -3.96 -3.26
N LEU A 720 -14.93 -4.08 -3.19
CA LEU A 720 -14.00 -3.66 -4.25
C LEU A 720 -13.89 -4.70 -5.38
N GLN A 721 -14.99 -5.28 -5.85
CA GLN A 721 -14.96 -6.31 -6.89
C GLN A 721 -15.40 -5.79 -8.26
N GLY A 722 -15.07 -6.54 -9.32
CA GLY A 722 -15.54 -6.29 -10.69
C GLY A 722 -14.55 -5.56 -11.60
N ARG A 723 -15.01 -5.23 -12.81
CA ARG A 723 -14.17 -4.64 -13.88
C ARG A 723 -13.71 -3.23 -13.57
N LEU A 724 -14.52 -2.46 -12.85
CA LEU A 724 -14.18 -1.09 -12.43
C LEU A 724 -12.92 -1.07 -11.54
N ARG A 725 -12.74 -2.10 -10.71
CA ARG A 725 -11.51 -2.30 -9.92
C ARG A 725 -10.30 -2.49 -10.82
N GLN A 726 -10.39 -3.43 -11.78
CA GLN A 726 -9.29 -3.71 -12.71
C GLN A 726 -8.91 -2.46 -13.52
N PHE A 727 -9.91 -1.70 -13.96
CA PHE A 727 -9.70 -0.43 -14.65
C PHE A 727 -9.02 0.62 -13.77
N THR A 728 -9.49 0.79 -12.53
CA THR A 728 -8.91 1.74 -11.59
C THR A 728 -7.48 1.36 -11.23
N PHE A 729 -7.23 0.07 -11.00
CA PHE A 729 -5.87 -0.46 -10.82
C PHE A 729 -5.00 -0.15 -12.03
N PHE A 730 -5.50 -0.41 -13.23
CA PHE A 730 -4.78 -0.13 -14.47
C PHE A 730 -4.45 1.36 -14.62
N ILE A 731 -5.40 2.25 -14.34
CA ILE A 731 -5.18 3.70 -14.33
C ILE A 731 -4.08 4.07 -13.34
N LEU A 732 -4.22 3.67 -12.06
CA LEU A 732 -3.23 3.95 -11.03
C LEU A 732 -1.86 3.41 -11.44
N PHE A 733 -1.82 2.18 -11.98
CA PHE A 733 -0.61 1.55 -12.46
C PHE A 733 0.04 2.31 -13.63
N MET A 734 -0.75 2.87 -14.55
CA MET A 734 -0.23 3.66 -15.68
C MET A 734 0.31 5.02 -15.26
N PHE A 735 -0.28 5.66 -14.26
CA PHE A 735 0.21 6.94 -13.72
C PHE A 735 1.39 6.80 -12.76
N LEU A 736 1.54 5.64 -12.11
CA LEU A 736 2.73 5.31 -11.31
C LEU A 736 4.01 5.27 -12.15
#